data_AF-A0A225WVU5-F1
#
_entry.id   AF-A0A225WVU5-F1
#
_cell.length_a   1.000
_cell.length_b   1.000
_cell.length_c   1.000
_cell.angle_alpha   90.00
_cell.angle_beta   90.00
_cell.angle_gamma   90.00
#
_symmetry.space_group_name_H-M   'P 1'
#
loop_
_entity.id
_entity.type
_entity.pdbx_description
1 polymer ?
#
loop_
_entity_poly.entity_id
_entity_poly.type
_entity_poly.pdbx_seq_one_letter_code
_entity_poly.pdbx_strand_id
1 'polypeptide(L)'
;MNTTQKNKRSGRSKRHLALQLQQFGLGDSKIIALSKSLRGFQAIQVLDLSDNRLTDASIIPLLQSLVAVGSCILTMLNISKNELGRKGCLQVSRFLDICRTLTDLDLSHTTLGGDDEAFAPVAAAIESHPSLKRVNLSHNSIGECGGILLGTMLTNPTCVVQALDVSWNNIRRSGAVALGIAMRTNTSLRTLNMSMNRCGDGGGEQLAAALACNTTLAVLDLSHNALTGISTVAFGFFLRQNQSLQKLDMRDNSLGQVGARALLRAIALGSRCEINLSVHDLETSAASSSSTSTSPIFDANLPSASSPFELRMGESPYAFAVASELIDAALVQRRCTLSELSYEGDIPRSAGAARRRSVRAKSAKSAKNRILLAVDQERRCLVDSSKTPWKVPARGILRVAATFMAPPLVQSAVSWLDEDSCLALIQIVKRGISSRDMMSFLDLVLADLQLTTTQATFFVTHLQASLPKMELLGRLWACLIDGENAFGFLQEHLTQTEQWRLIDRFGPVLVQFSTANPTGHWTLTLRDPRHRKIALWFASLNAHHTATVSRYHPKRTDCSQYGRGFHWRNVVFNQKRIQLTYTFFDRLPRDGVLEFDYISPIRPEDRYLEDNNVEYQDGMDLGQTQIQAAQLAMTDEELASLLSQVGAEVCAIYVPMHKRQNLKYQLVLFHLAIAARRVLTRQAHHVLQHFPKNYESGRLRALIAMHHAIVDLECFGELLDRLSLTDRSRVYVNLGYLSTVMPLAVDMDFEVDFTREDEKMLLRALVDLSISCPMDMIRIDSTRSTVLIIYSMYQTNTVPSTGRICFRYVTHQAANRLEWLRGRQQIYRHFLCGDRLKCLSDTAALALIANASGNDSCNVAVGGNGVNSNSTESSNAATPQPS
;
A
#
# COMPACT_ATOMS: atom_id res chain seq x y z
N MET A 1 50.35 15.72 16.86
CA MET A 1 49.06 16.18 16.33
C MET A 1 48.01 15.11 16.60
N ASN A 2 46.88 15.56 17.13
CA ASN A 2 45.75 14.82 17.70
C ASN A 2 45.17 13.70 16.81
N THR A 3 44.73 12.59 17.41
CA THR A 3 43.34 12.43 17.88
C THR A 3 43.19 11.22 18.80
N THR A 4 42.90 11.53 20.06
CA THR A 4 42.35 10.66 21.10
C THR A 4 40.89 10.34 20.83
N GLN A 5 40.48 9.06 20.92
CA GLN A 5 39.11 8.71 21.31
C GLN A 5 39.16 7.82 22.57
N LYS A 6 38.61 8.39 23.64
CA LYS A 6 38.35 7.77 24.93
C LYS A 6 37.31 6.67 24.76
N ASN A 7 37.58 5.48 25.29
CA ASN A 7 36.54 4.60 25.82
C ASN A 7 36.91 4.21 27.25
N LYS A 8 36.36 4.97 28.21
CA LYS A 8 36.24 4.57 29.61
C LYS A 8 34.86 3.94 29.79
N ARG A 9 34.82 2.62 30.00
CA ARG A 9 33.81 2.00 30.89
C ARG A 9 34.51 1.02 31.81
N SER A 10 34.33 1.28 33.10
CA SER A 10 34.89 0.56 34.22
C SER A 10 34.20 -0.79 34.43
N GLY A 11 35.00 -1.82 34.60
CA GLY A 11 34.65 -3.06 35.30
C GLY A 11 35.96 -3.73 35.68
N ARG A 12 36.19 -4.00 36.96
CA ARG A 12 37.39 -4.70 37.44
C ARG A 12 37.48 -6.06 36.72
N SER A 13 38.30 -6.13 35.68
CA SER A 13 38.52 -7.36 34.91
C SER A 13 39.24 -8.37 35.79
N LYS A 14 38.69 -9.58 35.90
CA LYS A 14 39.45 -10.74 36.37
C LYS A 14 40.74 -10.80 35.55
N ARG A 15 41.91 -10.80 36.20
CA ARG A 15 43.21 -10.79 35.54
C ARG A 15 43.46 -12.18 34.93
N HIS A 16 42.94 -12.41 33.72
CA HIS A 16 43.36 -13.53 32.89
C HIS A 16 44.82 -13.31 32.49
N LEU A 17 45.69 -14.32 32.65
CA LEU A 17 47.08 -14.20 32.19
C LEU A 17 47.06 -14.30 30.65
N ALA A 18 47.24 -13.17 29.99
CA ALA A 18 47.16 -13.04 28.54
C ALA A 18 48.55 -12.81 27.95
N LEU A 19 48.94 -13.63 26.98
CA LEU A 19 50.14 -13.43 26.18
C LEU A 19 49.72 -12.88 24.81
N GLN A 20 49.86 -11.58 24.63
CA GLN A 20 49.49 -10.86 23.42
C GLN A 20 50.74 -10.43 22.67
N LEU A 21 51.03 -11.11 21.56
CA LEU A 21 52.20 -10.86 20.72
C LEU A 21 51.77 -10.55 19.28
N GLN A 22 50.85 -9.60 19.11
CA GLN A 22 50.30 -9.22 17.80
C GLN A 22 51.31 -8.38 17.01
N GLN A 23 51.44 -8.60 15.69
CA GLN A 23 52.15 -7.68 14.77
C GLN A 23 53.65 -7.47 15.04
N PHE A 24 54.33 -8.45 15.65
CA PHE A 24 55.77 -8.33 15.94
C PHE A 24 56.67 -8.87 14.83
N GLY A 25 56.10 -9.51 13.80
CA GLY A 25 56.90 -10.14 12.74
C GLY A 25 57.86 -11.17 13.31
N LEU A 26 57.40 -11.97 14.26
CA LEU A 26 58.24 -12.91 15.01
C LEU A 26 58.91 -13.93 14.08
N GLY A 27 58.17 -14.39 13.06
CA GLY A 27 58.59 -15.47 12.18
C GLY A 27 58.75 -16.80 12.92
N ASP A 28 59.00 -17.87 12.18
CA ASP A 28 58.92 -19.22 12.72
C ASP A 28 59.98 -19.50 13.80
N SER A 29 61.20 -19.00 13.62
CA SER A 29 62.34 -19.29 14.51
C SER A 29 62.12 -18.78 15.94
N LYS A 30 61.54 -17.57 16.09
CA LYS A 30 61.29 -16.97 17.41
C LYS A 30 60.11 -17.65 18.11
N ILE A 31 59.08 -18.07 17.38
CA ILE A 31 57.96 -18.83 17.96
C ILE A 31 58.40 -20.25 18.36
N ILE A 32 59.29 -20.89 17.62
CA ILE A 32 59.86 -22.18 18.02
C ILE A 32 60.69 -22.05 19.32
N ALA A 33 61.41 -20.93 19.51
CA ALA A 33 62.06 -20.65 20.78
C ALA A 33 61.03 -20.41 21.90
N LEU A 34 59.99 -19.64 21.61
CA LEU A 34 58.88 -19.37 22.54
C LEU A 34 58.16 -20.67 22.95
N SER A 35 57.94 -21.60 22.03
CA SER A 35 57.24 -22.87 22.30
C SER A 35 58.00 -23.76 23.28
N LYS A 36 59.33 -23.67 23.35
CA LYS A 36 60.14 -24.34 24.37
C LYS A 36 59.92 -23.72 25.75
N SER A 37 59.86 -22.39 25.82
CA SER A 37 59.64 -21.63 27.05
C SER A 37 58.19 -21.69 27.55
N LEU A 38 57.22 -21.87 26.65
CA LEU A 38 55.79 -21.98 26.98
C LEU A 38 55.45 -23.17 27.89
N ARG A 39 56.31 -24.18 27.96
CA ARG A 39 56.19 -25.29 28.92
C ARG A 39 56.21 -24.84 30.39
N GLY A 40 56.84 -23.70 30.67
CA GLY A 40 56.91 -23.12 32.02
C GLY A 40 55.71 -22.25 32.41
N PHE A 41 54.84 -21.88 31.46
CA PHE A 41 53.75 -20.94 31.68
C PHE A 41 52.38 -21.65 31.76
N GLN A 42 52.09 -22.30 32.89
CA GLN A 42 50.87 -23.10 33.09
C GLN A 42 49.59 -22.26 33.32
N ALA A 43 49.71 -20.94 33.46
CA ALA A 43 48.60 -20.07 33.81
C ALA A 43 48.01 -19.26 32.64
N ILE A 44 48.54 -19.41 31.42
CA ILE A 44 48.10 -18.62 30.25
C ILE A 44 46.68 -19.05 29.86
N GLN A 45 45.78 -18.08 29.77
CA GLN A 45 44.38 -18.28 29.38
C GLN A 45 44.07 -17.66 28.01
N VAL A 46 44.81 -16.63 27.62
CA VAL A 46 44.66 -15.97 26.31
C VAL A 46 46.00 -16.01 25.59
N LEU A 47 46.03 -16.61 24.42
CA LEU A 47 47.20 -16.63 23.54
C LEU A 47 46.84 -15.96 22.21
N ASP A 48 47.48 -14.82 21.94
CA ASP A 48 47.31 -14.09 20.70
C ASP A 48 48.64 -13.92 19.98
N LEU A 49 48.77 -14.60 18.84
CA LEU A 49 49.93 -14.61 17.96
C LEU A 49 49.55 -14.11 16.56
N SER A 50 48.52 -13.28 16.46
CA SER A 50 48.07 -12.76 15.17
C SER A 50 49.12 -11.95 14.43
N ASP A 51 49.13 -12.06 13.09
CA ASP A 51 49.96 -11.25 12.19
C ASP A 51 51.46 -11.33 12.49
N ASN A 52 52.01 -12.54 12.53
CA ASN A 52 53.43 -12.79 12.84
C ASN A 52 54.20 -13.54 11.75
N ARG A 53 53.58 -13.73 10.57
CA ARG A 53 54.15 -14.49 9.44
C ARG A 53 54.54 -15.91 9.87
N LEU A 54 53.67 -16.55 10.63
CA LEU A 54 53.87 -17.93 11.10
C LEU A 54 53.43 -18.91 10.01
N THR A 55 54.18 -20.00 9.88
CA THR A 55 53.84 -21.14 9.02
C THR A 55 53.60 -22.41 9.84
N ASP A 56 53.22 -23.50 9.17
CA ASP A 56 53.17 -24.84 9.74
C ASP A 56 54.42 -25.20 10.57
N ALA A 57 55.60 -24.71 10.19
CA ALA A 57 56.85 -25.03 10.86
C ALA A 57 56.90 -24.56 12.33
N SER A 58 56.23 -23.45 12.66
CA SER A 58 56.19 -22.93 14.02
C SER A 58 54.91 -23.27 14.77
N ILE A 59 53.78 -23.38 14.08
CA ILE A 59 52.47 -23.66 14.71
C ILE A 59 52.42 -25.10 15.22
N ILE A 60 52.99 -26.06 14.50
CA ILE A 60 53.05 -27.47 14.92
C ILE A 60 53.77 -27.62 16.28
N PRO A 61 55.04 -27.19 16.46
CA PRO A 61 55.72 -27.34 17.75
C PRO A 61 55.11 -26.46 18.85
N LEU A 62 54.50 -25.32 18.49
CA LEU A 62 53.77 -24.47 19.44
C LEU A 62 52.58 -25.22 20.06
N LEU A 63 51.68 -25.73 19.22
CA LEU A 63 50.49 -26.43 19.68
C LEU A 63 50.85 -27.75 20.39
N GLN A 64 51.87 -28.46 19.92
CA GLN A 64 52.39 -29.66 20.61
C GLN A 64 52.92 -29.35 22.01
N SER A 65 53.67 -28.25 22.17
CA SER A 65 54.13 -27.82 23.50
C SER A 65 52.98 -27.43 24.42
N LEU A 66 51.90 -26.84 23.90
CA LEU A 66 50.71 -26.52 24.69
C LEU A 66 49.94 -27.78 25.11
N VAL A 67 49.88 -28.79 24.24
CA VAL A 67 49.28 -30.10 24.53
C VAL A 67 50.09 -30.88 25.58
N ALA A 68 51.43 -30.86 25.48
CA ALA A 68 52.32 -31.63 26.36
C ALA A 68 52.26 -31.18 27.84
N VAL A 69 51.73 -29.99 28.13
CA VAL A 69 51.61 -29.43 29.49
C VAL A 69 50.43 -30.04 30.28
N GLY A 70 49.58 -30.88 29.65
CA GLY A 70 48.59 -31.74 30.34
C GLY A 70 47.39 -31.01 30.99
N SER A 71 47.47 -29.69 31.19
CA SER A 71 46.40 -28.85 31.74
C SER A 71 46.26 -27.56 30.93
N CYS A 72 45.94 -27.67 29.64
CA CYS A 72 45.67 -26.49 28.83
C CYS A 72 44.39 -25.82 29.34
N ILE A 73 44.55 -24.68 30.03
CA ILE A 73 43.45 -23.83 30.52
C ILE A 73 43.16 -22.66 29.58
N LEU A 74 43.62 -22.76 28.32
CA LEU A 74 43.40 -21.72 27.32
C LEU A 74 41.91 -21.55 27.07
N THR A 75 41.45 -20.31 27.20
CA THR A 75 40.10 -19.88 26.88
C THR A 75 40.04 -19.22 25.50
N MET A 76 41.14 -18.60 25.06
CA MET A 76 41.22 -17.92 23.76
C MET A 76 42.52 -18.24 23.03
N LEU A 77 42.38 -18.63 21.75
CA LEU A 77 43.49 -18.82 20.82
C LEU A 77 43.26 -17.98 19.57
N ASN A 78 44.15 -17.02 19.33
CA ASN A 78 44.17 -16.22 18.11
C ASN A 78 45.48 -16.45 17.36
N ILE A 79 45.40 -17.11 16.20
CA ILE A 79 46.52 -17.31 15.27
C ILE A 79 46.20 -16.72 13.89
N SER A 80 45.27 -15.76 13.82
CA SER A 80 44.86 -15.11 12.59
C SER A 80 46.00 -14.42 11.84
N LYS A 81 45.82 -14.20 10.53
CA LYS A 81 46.79 -13.54 9.64
C LYS A 81 48.16 -14.23 9.63
N ASN A 82 48.16 -15.56 9.66
CA ASN A 82 49.34 -16.42 9.55
C ASN A 82 49.04 -17.52 8.55
N GLU A 83 50.04 -18.16 7.96
CA GLU A 83 49.82 -19.16 6.90
C GLU A 83 49.69 -20.56 7.51
N LEU A 84 48.47 -21.11 7.52
CA LEU A 84 48.23 -22.51 7.87
C LEU A 84 48.15 -23.34 6.58
N GLY A 85 49.05 -24.31 6.48
CA GLY A 85 48.95 -25.41 5.53
C GLY A 85 48.21 -26.60 6.12
N ARG A 86 48.07 -27.68 5.33
CA ARG A 86 47.37 -28.91 5.72
C ARG A 86 47.88 -29.50 7.05
N LYS A 87 49.20 -29.42 7.32
CA LYS A 87 49.79 -29.97 8.54
C LYS A 87 49.46 -29.11 9.75
N GLY A 88 49.41 -27.79 9.59
CA GLY A 88 48.94 -26.85 10.59
C GLY A 88 47.48 -27.13 10.99
N CYS A 89 46.58 -27.26 10.00
CA CYS A 89 45.16 -27.58 10.24
C CYS A 89 44.97 -28.88 11.03
N LEU A 90 45.74 -29.93 10.72
CA LEU A 90 45.69 -31.20 11.46
C LEU A 90 46.15 -31.04 12.91
N GLN A 91 47.17 -30.22 13.18
CA GLN A 91 47.58 -29.96 14.56
C GLN A 91 46.58 -29.08 15.32
N VAL A 92 45.95 -28.11 14.67
CA VAL A 92 44.85 -27.33 15.26
C VAL A 92 43.70 -28.24 15.66
N SER A 93 43.29 -29.17 14.78
CA SER A 93 42.28 -30.19 15.07
C SER A 93 42.64 -31.02 16.31
N ARG A 94 43.86 -31.57 16.38
CA ARG A 94 44.35 -32.32 17.55
C ARG A 94 44.41 -31.48 18.83
N PHE A 95 44.76 -30.21 18.71
CA PHE A 95 44.79 -29.29 19.84
C PHE A 95 43.37 -29.06 20.39
N LEU A 96 42.38 -28.86 19.51
CA LEU A 96 40.98 -28.69 19.90
C LEU A 96 40.42 -29.93 20.61
N ASP A 97 40.75 -31.15 20.16
CA ASP A 97 40.29 -32.39 20.82
C ASP A 97 40.77 -32.50 22.28
N ILE A 98 41.95 -31.95 22.57
CA ILE A 98 42.61 -32.03 23.88
C ILE A 98 42.22 -30.83 24.77
N CYS A 99 42.16 -29.63 24.20
CA CYS A 99 41.94 -28.38 24.92
C CYS A 99 40.44 -28.09 25.16
N ARG A 100 39.80 -28.84 26.06
CA ARG A 100 38.35 -28.73 26.33
C ARG A 100 37.89 -27.42 27.00
N THR A 101 38.78 -26.48 27.31
CA THR A 101 38.45 -25.19 27.94
C THR A 101 38.28 -24.03 26.95
N LEU A 102 38.60 -24.25 25.66
CA LEU A 102 38.64 -23.17 24.67
C LEU A 102 37.25 -22.65 24.33
N THR A 103 37.03 -21.35 24.53
CA THR A 103 35.74 -20.69 24.23
C THR A 103 35.79 -19.84 22.96
N ASP A 104 36.95 -19.29 22.61
CA ASP A 104 37.13 -18.36 21.51
C ASP A 104 38.32 -18.79 20.63
N LEU A 105 38.05 -19.03 19.34
CA LEU A 105 39.04 -19.44 18.35
C LEU A 105 39.02 -18.48 17.16
N ASP A 106 40.17 -17.88 16.84
CA ASP A 106 40.34 -17.06 15.65
C ASP A 106 41.40 -17.65 14.72
N LEU A 107 40.93 -18.11 13.56
CA LEU A 107 41.72 -18.64 12.45
C LEU A 107 41.52 -17.79 11.17
N SER A 108 41.11 -16.53 11.30
CA SER A 108 40.90 -15.67 10.12
C SER A 108 42.19 -15.40 9.34
N HIS A 109 42.11 -15.26 8.02
CA HIS A 109 43.27 -15.06 7.15
C HIS A 109 44.38 -16.11 7.35
N THR A 110 44.01 -17.39 7.41
CA THR A 110 44.96 -18.51 7.55
C THR A 110 44.98 -19.50 6.41
N THR A 111 44.41 -19.15 5.25
CA THR A 111 44.44 -19.97 4.03
C THR A 111 43.88 -21.40 4.19
N LEU A 112 42.96 -21.62 5.14
CA LEU A 112 42.43 -22.97 5.45
C LEU A 112 41.81 -23.71 4.25
N GLY A 113 41.26 -22.98 3.28
CA GLY A 113 40.55 -23.52 2.12
C GLY A 113 41.41 -23.69 0.87
N GLY A 114 42.72 -23.47 0.92
CA GLY A 114 43.60 -23.65 -0.25
C GLY A 114 43.61 -25.07 -0.82
N ASP A 115 43.35 -26.08 0.03
CA ASP A 115 43.19 -27.48 -0.33
C ASP A 115 41.84 -28.00 0.22
N ASP A 116 40.98 -28.56 -0.63
CA ASP A 116 39.61 -29.00 -0.27
C ASP A 116 39.55 -29.98 0.93
N GLU A 117 40.64 -30.70 1.23
CA GLU A 117 40.74 -31.63 2.36
C GLU A 117 41.33 -31.03 3.64
N ALA A 118 41.98 -29.86 3.58
CA ALA A 118 42.70 -29.30 4.72
C ALA A 118 41.75 -28.79 5.83
N PHE A 119 40.55 -28.35 5.45
CA PHE A 119 39.56 -27.82 6.39
C PHE A 119 38.76 -28.89 7.14
N ALA A 120 38.59 -30.09 6.56
CA ALA A 120 37.73 -31.14 7.13
C ALA A 120 38.11 -31.56 8.58
N PRO A 121 39.39 -31.76 8.94
CA PRO A 121 39.77 -32.07 10.32
C PRO A 121 39.44 -30.96 11.33
N VAL A 122 39.52 -29.70 10.89
CA VAL A 122 39.21 -28.54 11.73
C VAL A 122 37.70 -28.44 11.95
N ALA A 123 36.90 -28.63 10.89
CA ALA A 123 35.45 -28.67 11.01
C ALA A 123 34.96 -29.78 11.97
N ALA A 124 35.52 -30.98 11.84
CA ALA A 124 35.19 -32.10 12.72
C ALA A 124 35.57 -31.83 14.19
N ALA A 125 36.74 -31.22 14.44
CA ALA A 125 37.15 -30.88 15.79
C ALA A 125 36.27 -29.78 16.42
N ILE A 126 35.82 -28.81 15.63
CA ILE A 126 34.85 -27.78 16.07
C ILE A 126 33.50 -28.42 16.40
N GLU A 127 33.04 -29.39 15.60
CA GLU A 127 31.77 -30.12 15.78
C GLU A 127 31.66 -30.82 17.14
N SER A 128 32.75 -31.47 17.57
CA SER A 128 32.81 -32.25 18.81
C SER A 128 33.27 -31.46 20.03
N HIS A 129 33.67 -30.19 19.87
CA HIS A 129 34.26 -29.42 20.97
C HIS A 129 33.20 -29.03 22.03
N PRO A 130 33.41 -29.32 23.32
CA PRO A 130 32.37 -29.19 24.34
C PRO A 130 32.08 -27.75 24.80
N SER A 131 33.00 -26.80 24.56
CA SER A 131 32.95 -25.45 25.14
C SER A 131 33.18 -24.30 24.16
N LEU A 132 33.34 -24.59 22.86
CA LEU A 132 33.73 -23.59 21.87
C LEU A 132 32.52 -22.75 21.46
N LYS A 133 32.53 -21.46 21.82
CA LYS A 133 31.38 -20.56 21.63
C LYS A 133 31.56 -19.62 20.46
N ARG A 134 32.76 -19.10 20.22
CA ARG A 134 33.05 -18.14 19.14
C ARG A 134 34.13 -18.70 18.23
N VAL A 135 33.82 -18.75 16.94
CA VAL A 135 34.75 -19.21 15.90
C VAL A 135 34.79 -18.20 14.77
N ASN A 136 35.99 -17.67 14.50
CA ASN A 136 36.24 -16.81 13.35
C ASN A 136 37.06 -17.56 12.31
N LEU A 137 36.44 -17.83 11.16
CA LEU A 137 37.01 -18.49 9.99
C LEU A 137 37.02 -17.57 8.76
N SER A 138 36.89 -16.25 8.94
CA SER A 138 36.82 -15.30 7.83
C SER A 138 38.10 -15.28 6.97
N HIS A 139 37.96 -14.90 5.70
CA HIS A 139 39.09 -14.76 4.75
C HIS A 139 39.98 -16.00 4.59
N ASN A 140 39.39 -17.19 4.54
CA ASN A 140 40.12 -18.46 4.41
C ASN A 140 39.93 -19.19 3.08
N SER A 141 39.12 -18.64 2.16
CA SER A 141 38.80 -19.27 0.87
C SER A 141 38.28 -20.71 1.00
N ILE A 142 37.51 -21.01 2.05
CA ILE A 142 36.97 -22.36 2.37
C ILE A 142 36.27 -23.05 1.18
N GLY A 143 35.66 -22.27 0.28
CA GLY A 143 35.04 -22.78 -0.93
C GLY A 143 33.70 -23.49 -0.70
N GLU A 144 33.17 -24.07 -1.77
CA GLU A 144 31.84 -24.67 -1.78
C GLU A 144 31.78 -25.99 -1.00
N CYS A 145 32.79 -26.86 -1.15
CA CYS A 145 32.90 -28.11 -0.42
C CYS A 145 33.05 -27.88 1.09
N GLY A 146 33.89 -26.92 1.50
CA GLY A 146 34.02 -26.56 2.91
C GLY A 146 32.75 -25.91 3.48
N GLY A 147 31.98 -25.18 2.67
CA GLY A 147 30.65 -24.70 3.05
C GLY A 147 29.65 -25.84 3.36
N ILE A 148 29.71 -26.93 2.59
CA ILE A 148 28.90 -28.14 2.86
C ILE A 148 29.33 -28.78 4.19
N LEU A 149 30.64 -28.87 4.46
CA LEU A 149 31.17 -29.38 5.72
C LEU A 149 30.75 -28.51 6.93
N LEU A 150 30.73 -27.19 6.77
CA LEU A 150 30.18 -26.30 7.80
C LEU A 150 28.68 -26.56 8.04
N GLY A 151 27.93 -26.82 6.98
CA GLY A 151 26.53 -27.25 7.09
C GLY A 151 26.38 -28.55 7.89
N THR A 152 27.19 -29.58 7.60
CA THR A 152 27.13 -30.85 8.35
C THR A 152 27.52 -30.67 9.81
N MET A 153 28.56 -29.87 10.08
CA MET A 153 29.02 -29.52 11.42
C MET A 153 27.90 -28.86 12.25
N LEU A 154 27.20 -27.88 11.67
CA LEU A 154 26.12 -27.16 12.37
C LEU A 154 24.82 -27.97 12.50
N THR A 155 24.64 -29.02 11.68
CA THR A 155 23.48 -29.92 11.78
C THR A 155 23.59 -30.80 13.03
N ASN A 156 24.80 -31.09 13.50
CA ASN A 156 25.00 -31.95 14.66
C ASN A 156 24.54 -31.24 15.96
N PRO A 157 23.64 -31.84 16.76
CA PRO A 157 23.18 -31.27 18.02
C PRO A 157 24.28 -31.08 19.08
N THR A 158 25.44 -31.74 18.94
CA THR A 158 26.57 -31.56 19.87
C THR A 158 27.29 -30.22 19.68
N CYS A 159 27.10 -29.55 18.54
CA CYS A 159 27.78 -28.31 18.23
C CYS A 159 27.26 -27.16 19.12
N VAL A 160 28.11 -26.67 20.03
CA VAL A 160 27.78 -25.61 20.99
C VAL A 160 28.12 -24.19 20.51
N VAL A 161 28.56 -24.04 19.27
CA VAL A 161 29.01 -22.76 18.70
C VAL A 161 27.86 -21.76 18.68
N GLN A 162 28.10 -20.58 19.24
CA GLN A 162 27.12 -19.50 19.37
C GLN A 162 27.36 -18.36 18.37
N ALA A 163 28.62 -18.09 18.01
CA ALA A 163 28.99 -17.09 17.03
C ALA A 163 29.96 -17.68 16.01
N LEU A 164 29.58 -17.64 14.74
CA LEU A 164 30.38 -18.14 13.62
C LEU A 164 30.56 -17.03 12.58
N ASP A 165 31.81 -16.66 12.30
CA ASP A 165 32.16 -15.79 11.19
C ASP A 165 32.81 -16.60 10.08
N VAL A 166 32.15 -16.65 8.93
CA VAL A 166 32.64 -17.30 7.71
C VAL A 166 32.65 -16.32 6.54
N SER A 167 32.75 -15.03 6.81
CA SER A 167 32.81 -14.00 5.77
C SER A 167 34.01 -14.17 4.84
N TRP A 168 33.86 -13.76 3.58
CA TRP A 168 34.94 -13.76 2.59
C TRP A 168 35.58 -15.13 2.33
N ASN A 169 34.75 -16.18 2.21
CA ASN A 169 35.20 -17.57 2.04
C ASN A 169 34.79 -18.22 0.72
N ASN A 170 34.08 -17.51 -0.16
CA ASN A 170 33.60 -18.03 -1.44
C ASN A 170 32.82 -19.35 -1.27
N ILE A 171 31.93 -19.40 -0.27
CA ILE A 171 31.04 -20.54 0.03
C ILE A 171 30.12 -20.89 -1.15
N ARG A 172 29.73 -19.89 -1.97
CA ARG A 172 28.87 -20.05 -3.15
C ARG A 172 27.51 -20.69 -2.81
N ARG A 173 26.78 -21.08 -3.86
CA ARG A 173 25.40 -21.55 -3.77
C ARG A 173 25.23 -22.82 -2.95
N SER A 174 25.94 -23.92 -3.27
CA SER A 174 25.64 -25.20 -2.62
C SER A 174 26.06 -25.23 -1.15
N GLY A 175 27.16 -24.54 -0.81
CA GLY A 175 27.56 -24.35 0.58
C GLY A 175 26.54 -23.52 1.38
N ALA A 176 26.02 -22.43 0.80
CA ALA A 176 24.97 -21.62 1.44
C ALA A 176 23.65 -22.39 1.60
N VAL A 177 23.29 -23.23 0.63
CA VAL A 177 22.14 -24.15 0.73
C VAL A 177 22.34 -25.12 1.90
N ALA A 178 23.52 -25.74 2.02
CA ALA A 178 23.82 -26.66 3.12
C ALA A 178 23.73 -25.95 4.49
N LEU A 179 24.24 -24.73 4.60
CA LEU A 179 24.12 -23.91 5.81
C LEU A 179 22.64 -23.58 6.12
N GLY A 180 21.84 -23.19 5.12
CA GLY A 180 20.40 -22.97 5.32
C GLY A 180 19.67 -24.23 5.81
N ILE A 181 20.02 -25.41 5.27
CA ILE A 181 19.47 -26.68 5.74
C ILE A 181 19.84 -26.92 7.22
N ALA A 182 21.11 -26.71 7.58
CA ALA A 182 21.62 -26.89 8.94
C ALA A 182 20.95 -25.96 9.96
N MET A 183 20.67 -24.72 9.56
CA MET A 183 20.01 -23.74 10.43
C MET A 183 18.58 -24.13 10.82
N ARG A 184 17.92 -25.05 10.10
CA ARG A 184 16.60 -25.56 10.52
C ARG A 184 16.64 -26.38 11.80
N THR A 185 17.74 -27.09 12.05
CA THR A 185 17.89 -28.00 13.19
C THR A 185 18.82 -27.46 14.26
N ASN A 186 19.71 -26.52 13.91
CA ASN A 186 20.64 -25.93 14.85
C ASN A 186 19.90 -25.09 15.92
N THR A 187 20.25 -25.31 17.19
CA THR A 187 19.66 -24.62 18.34
C THR A 187 20.69 -23.86 19.20
N SER A 188 21.95 -23.82 18.77
CA SER A 188 23.05 -23.19 19.52
C SER A 188 23.44 -21.82 18.97
N LEU A 189 23.42 -21.67 17.64
CA LEU A 189 23.94 -20.50 16.95
C LEU A 189 23.05 -19.28 17.17
N ARG A 190 23.69 -18.16 17.54
CA ARG A 190 23.09 -16.85 17.81
C ARG A 190 23.55 -15.79 16.82
N THR A 191 24.78 -15.90 16.31
CA THR A 191 25.36 -14.95 15.35
C THR A 191 26.02 -15.71 14.21
N LEU A 192 25.64 -15.37 12.98
CA LEU A 192 26.21 -15.93 11.77
C LEU A 192 26.57 -14.80 10.80
N ASN A 193 27.86 -14.65 10.51
CA ASN A 193 28.34 -13.74 9.46
C ASN A 193 28.73 -14.55 8.22
N MET A 194 27.99 -14.37 7.13
CA MET A 194 28.27 -14.97 5.83
C MET A 194 28.47 -13.91 4.75
N SER A 195 28.85 -12.69 5.12
CA SER A 195 29.11 -11.63 4.15
C SER A 195 30.17 -12.02 3.11
N MET A 196 30.08 -11.46 1.90
CA MET A 196 31.08 -11.65 0.83
C MET A 196 31.31 -13.11 0.40
N ASN A 197 30.27 -13.93 0.32
CA ASN A 197 30.38 -15.36 -0.02
C ASN A 197 29.74 -15.76 -1.35
N ARG A 198 29.10 -14.82 -2.07
CA ARG A 198 28.41 -15.07 -3.34
C ARG A 198 27.40 -16.23 -3.26
N CYS A 199 26.60 -16.25 -2.19
CA CYS A 199 25.58 -17.29 -1.96
C CYS A 199 24.61 -17.44 -3.15
N GLY A 200 24.25 -16.32 -3.80
CA GLY A 200 23.22 -16.28 -4.85
C GLY A 200 21.82 -16.65 -4.33
N ASP A 201 20.81 -16.55 -5.19
CA ASP A 201 19.41 -16.67 -4.75
C ASP A 201 19.05 -18.03 -4.17
N GLY A 202 19.54 -19.13 -4.74
CA GLY A 202 19.27 -20.46 -4.21
C GLY A 202 19.76 -20.65 -2.77
N GLY A 203 20.88 -20.02 -2.38
CA GLY A 203 21.36 -20.01 -1.00
C GLY A 203 20.52 -19.11 -0.10
N GLY A 204 20.19 -17.89 -0.58
CA GLY A 204 19.36 -16.92 0.13
C GLY A 204 17.96 -17.46 0.45
N GLU A 205 17.30 -18.11 -0.50
CA GLU A 205 15.98 -18.72 -0.31
C GLU A 205 15.97 -19.81 0.76
N GLN A 206 17.01 -20.66 0.80
CA GLN A 206 17.11 -21.72 1.81
C GLN A 206 17.38 -21.17 3.20
N LEU A 207 18.18 -20.10 3.30
CA LEU A 207 18.40 -19.39 4.55
C LEU A 207 17.12 -18.71 5.05
N ALA A 208 16.36 -18.08 4.14
CA ALA A 208 15.06 -17.49 4.48
C ALA A 208 14.08 -18.56 5.01
N ALA A 209 13.98 -19.70 4.32
CA ALA A 209 13.14 -20.82 4.76
C ALA A 209 13.59 -21.39 6.11
N ALA A 210 14.90 -21.37 6.40
CA ALA A 210 15.43 -21.85 7.67
C ALA A 210 14.98 -21.02 8.86
N LEU A 211 14.82 -19.69 8.67
CA LEU A 211 14.34 -18.78 9.70
C LEU A 211 12.89 -19.10 10.14
N ALA A 212 12.09 -19.77 9.32
CA ALA A 212 10.74 -20.17 9.74
C ALA A 212 10.75 -21.13 10.93
N CYS A 213 11.78 -21.99 11.01
CA CYS A 213 11.91 -23.02 12.05
C CYS A 213 12.94 -22.65 13.13
N ASN A 214 13.95 -21.84 12.77
CA ASN A 214 15.01 -21.47 13.70
C ASN A 214 14.51 -20.43 14.72
N THR A 215 14.66 -20.73 16.00
CA THR A 215 14.24 -19.86 17.12
C THR A 215 15.43 -19.31 17.92
N THR A 216 16.66 -19.53 17.47
CA THR A 216 17.86 -19.21 18.24
C THR A 216 18.71 -18.10 17.63
N LEU A 217 18.80 -18.04 16.31
CA LEU A 217 19.61 -17.08 15.58
C LEU A 217 19.10 -15.66 15.80
N ALA A 218 19.96 -14.78 16.31
CA ALA A 218 19.65 -13.40 16.63
C ALA A 218 20.23 -12.42 15.61
N VAL A 219 21.41 -12.72 15.04
CA VAL A 219 22.11 -11.84 14.09
C VAL A 219 22.55 -12.64 12.88
N LEU A 220 22.15 -12.19 11.69
CA LEU A 220 22.53 -12.78 10.41
C LEU A 220 23.05 -11.68 9.47
N ASP A 221 24.30 -11.81 9.03
CA ASP A 221 24.90 -10.92 8.03
C ASP A 221 25.04 -11.65 6.68
N LEU A 222 24.33 -11.14 5.67
CA LEU A 222 24.34 -11.60 4.29
C LEU A 222 24.80 -10.50 3.33
N SER A 223 25.51 -9.48 3.79
CA SER A 223 25.99 -8.40 2.92
C SER A 223 26.92 -8.92 1.80
N HIS A 224 26.87 -8.32 0.61
CA HIS A 224 27.69 -8.70 -0.56
C HIS A 224 27.61 -10.19 -0.97
N ASN A 225 26.42 -10.76 -1.06
CA ASN A 225 26.19 -12.16 -1.43
C ASN A 225 25.55 -12.40 -2.80
N ALA A 226 25.42 -11.36 -3.62
CA ALA A 226 24.76 -11.41 -4.92
C ALA A 226 23.31 -11.96 -4.83
N LEU A 227 22.59 -11.56 -3.78
CA LEU A 227 21.17 -11.82 -3.64
C LEU A 227 20.36 -10.84 -4.51
N THR A 228 19.26 -11.31 -5.08
CA THR A 228 18.33 -10.49 -5.84
C THR A 228 16.97 -10.37 -5.13
N GLY A 229 16.01 -9.68 -5.76
CA GLY A 229 14.67 -9.51 -5.21
C GLY A 229 13.93 -10.81 -4.90
N ILE A 230 14.30 -11.92 -5.55
CA ILE A 230 13.72 -13.25 -5.32
C ILE A 230 13.98 -13.70 -3.87
N SER A 231 15.24 -13.66 -3.44
CA SER A 231 15.62 -14.01 -2.07
C SER A 231 14.91 -13.15 -1.03
N THR A 232 14.80 -11.83 -1.27
CA THR A 232 14.20 -10.91 -0.31
C THR A 232 12.70 -11.06 -0.18
N VAL A 233 11.99 -11.46 -1.23
CA VAL A 233 10.56 -11.81 -1.12
C VAL A 233 10.39 -13.04 -0.22
N ALA A 234 11.28 -14.04 -0.34
CA ALA A 234 11.27 -15.18 0.56
C ALA A 234 11.58 -14.75 2.03
N PHE A 235 12.59 -13.90 2.25
CA PHE A 235 12.85 -13.33 3.58
C PHE A 235 11.65 -12.56 4.12
N GLY A 236 11.03 -11.69 3.32
CA GLY A 236 9.85 -10.93 3.75
C GLY A 236 8.70 -11.82 4.22
N PHE A 237 8.50 -12.97 3.55
CA PHE A 237 7.49 -13.95 3.97
C PHE A 237 7.85 -14.62 5.31
N PHE A 238 9.07 -15.18 5.42
CA PHE A 238 9.48 -16.00 6.57
C PHE A 238 9.86 -15.18 7.81
N LEU A 239 10.32 -13.93 7.65
CA LEU A 239 10.65 -13.03 8.78
C LEU A 239 9.43 -12.66 9.62
N ARG A 240 8.22 -12.77 9.08
CA ARG A 240 6.98 -12.57 9.85
C ARG A 240 6.69 -13.73 10.80
N GLN A 241 7.22 -14.91 10.52
CA GLN A 241 7.05 -16.10 11.35
C GLN A 241 8.14 -16.21 12.42
N ASN A 242 9.31 -15.61 12.19
CA ASN A 242 10.43 -15.63 13.12
C ASN A 242 10.32 -14.50 14.16
N GLN A 243 10.45 -14.84 15.44
CA GLN A 243 10.47 -13.88 16.55
C GLN A 243 11.84 -13.74 17.23
N SER A 244 12.80 -14.58 16.85
CA SER A 244 14.14 -14.66 17.44
C SER A 244 15.17 -13.75 16.76
N LEU A 245 15.04 -13.52 15.44
CA LEU A 245 16.00 -12.76 14.67
C LEU A 245 15.86 -11.27 14.96
N GLN A 246 16.92 -10.69 15.54
CA GLN A 246 16.97 -9.29 15.92
C GLN A 246 17.60 -8.42 14.84
N LYS A 247 18.61 -8.92 14.11
CA LYS A 247 19.34 -8.15 13.10
C LYS A 247 19.59 -8.96 11.84
N LEU A 248 19.24 -8.37 10.70
CA LEU A 248 19.50 -8.90 9.37
C LEU A 248 20.22 -7.86 8.52
N ASP A 249 21.44 -8.16 8.10
CA ASP A 249 22.19 -7.31 7.18
C ASP A 249 22.15 -7.87 5.77
N MET A 250 21.65 -7.08 4.81
CA MET A 250 21.57 -7.45 3.40
C MET A 250 22.16 -6.36 2.49
N ARG A 251 22.99 -5.46 3.02
CA ARG A 251 23.64 -4.40 2.24
C ARG A 251 24.44 -4.96 1.07
N ASP A 252 24.45 -4.22 -0.03
CA ASP A 252 25.25 -4.49 -1.23
C ASP A 252 24.90 -5.84 -1.89
N ASN A 253 23.61 -6.16 -1.93
CA ASN A 253 23.01 -7.23 -2.71
C ASN A 253 21.99 -6.60 -3.64
N SER A 254 22.03 -6.79 -4.97
CA SER A 254 21.13 -6.13 -5.92
C SER A 254 19.63 -6.52 -5.77
N LEU A 255 18.98 -6.10 -4.68
CA LEU A 255 17.64 -6.52 -4.24
C LEU A 255 16.54 -5.99 -5.17
N GLY A 256 16.74 -4.78 -5.70
CA GLY A 256 15.73 -4.01 -6.41
C GLY A 256 14.60 -3.51 -5.50
N GLN A 257 13.79 -2.58 -6.03
CA GLN A 257 12.71 -1.94 -5.27
C GLN A 257 11.63 -2.92 -4.80
N VAL A 258 11.28 -3.91 -5.62
CA VAL A 258 10.22 -4.89 -5.30
C VAL A 258 10.65 -5.78 -4.12
N GLY A 259 11.90 -6.24 -4.14
CA GLY A 259 12.46 -7.07 -3.07
C GLY A 259 12.57 -6.33 -1.74
N ALA A 260 13.08 -5.10 -1.77
CA ALA A 260 13.18 -4.28 -0.58
C ALA A 260 11.81 -3.89 0.00
N ARG A 261 10.80 -3.63 -0.84
CA ARG A 261 9.40 -3.42 -0.39
C ARG A 261 8.84 -4.64 0.35
N ALA A 262 9.16 -5.86 -0.08
CA ALA A 262 8.70 -7.07 0.62
C ALA A 262 9.25 -7.15 2.07
N LEU A 263 10.49 -6.72 2.30
CA LEU A 263 11.10 -6.66 3.63
C LEU A 263 10.48 -5.57 4.51
N LEU A 264 10.27 -4.37 3.95
CA LEU A 264 9.62 -3.27 4.66
C LEU A 264 8.18 -3.62 5.04
N ARG A 265 7.49 -4.34 4.14
CA ARG A 265 6.16 -4.87 4.43
C ARG A 265 6.17 -5.88 5.57
N ALA A 266 7.20 -6.72 5.67
CA ALA A 266 7.35 -7.66 6.79
C ALA A 266 7.46 -6.94 8.14
N ILE A 267 8.20 -5.82 8.18
CA ILE A 267 8.28 -4.96 9.36
C ILE A 267 6.93 -4.30 9.65
N ALA A 268 6.26 -3.75 8.63
CA ALA A 268 4.96 -3.13 8.77
C ALA A 268 3.89 -4.11 9.31
N LEU A 269 4.03 -5.41 9.02
CA LEU A 269 3.17 -6.49 9.54
C LEU A 269 3.62 -7.05 10.90
N GLY A 270 4.56 -6.38 11.59
CA GLY A 270 4.94 -6.69 12.98
C GLY A 270 6.23 -7.49 13.17
N SER A 271 7.06 -7.66 12.13
CA SER A 271 8.39 -8.25 12.31
C SER A 271 9.29 -7.31 13.12
N ARG A 272 9.91 -7.82 14.19
CA ARG A 272 10.79 -7.07 15.10
C ARG A 272 12.26 -7.05 14.66
N CYS A 273 12.54 -7.54 13.46
CA CYS A 273 13.90 -7.64 12.93
C CYS A 273 14.39 -6.28 12.43
N GLU A 274 15.57 -5.87 12.89
CA GLU A 274 16.30 -4.71 12.41
C GLU A 274 16.98 -5.06 11.07
N ILE A 275 16.49 -4.48 9.98
CA ILE A 275 16.99 -4.76 8.63
C ILE A 275 17.91 -3.64 8.14
N ASN A 276 19.15 -4.00 7.76
CA ASN A 276 20.08 -3.10 7.09
C ASN A 276 20.04 -3.31 5.58
N LEU A 277 19.78 -2.22 4.86
CA LEU A 277 19.72 -2.15 3.40
C LEU A 277 20.66 -1.05 2.91
N SER A 278 21.20 -1.19 1.71
CA SER A 278 21.91 -0.09 1.04
C SER A 278 21.00 0.56 -0.02
N VAL A 279 21.24 1.83 -0.35
CA VAL A 279 20.47 2.51 -1.41
C VAL A 279 20.87 2.02 -2.80
N HIS A 280 22.13 1.64 -3.00
CA HIS A 280 22.62 1.09 -4.27
C HIS A 280 21.89 -0.19 -4.66
N ASP A 281 21.42 -0.95 -3.68
CA ASP A 281 20.61 -2.17 -3.90
C ASP A 281 19.22 -1.89 -4.47
N LEU A 282 18.73 -0.65 -4.35
CA LEU A 282 17.38 -0.24 -4.74
C LEU A 282 17.31 0.25 -6.19
N GLU A 283 18.45 0.57 -6.81
CA GLU A 283 18.47 1.05 -8.19
C GLU A 283 18.09 -0.11 -9.12
N THR A 284 17.07 0.14 -9.95
CA THR A 284 16.70 -0.79 -11.00
C THR A 284 17.85 -0.81 -12.01
N SER A 285 18.56 -1.94 -12.13
CA SER A 285 19.35 -2.23 -13.33
C SER A 285 18.39 -2.35 -14.52
N ALA A 286 17.94 -1.20 -15.02
CA ALA A 286 17.33 -1.08 -16.32
C ALA A 286 18.39 -0.94 -17.43
N ALA A 287 19.69 -0.96 -17.10
CA ALA A 287 20.76 -0.64 -18.04
C ALA A 287 21.94 -1.63 -18.11
N SER A 288 22.02 -2.67 -17.28
CA SER A 288 23.19 -3.57 -17.33
C SER A 288 22.86 -5.03 -17.00
N SER A 289 22.06 -5.68 -17.83
CA SER A 289 22.16 -7.12 -18.07
C SER A 289 21.37 -7.53 -19.31
N SER A 290 22.01 -7.33 -20.46
CA SER A 290 21.72 -8.09 -21.67
C SER A 290 22.05 -9.57 -21.43
N SER A 291 21.12 -10.34 -20.84
CA SER A 291 20.98 -11.79 -21.08
C SER A 291 19.97 -12.41 -20.11
N THR A 292 19.13 -13.28 -20.67
CA THR A 292 18.23 -14.26 -20.04
C THR A 292 16.87 -13.78 -19.51
N SER A 293 15.86 -14.47 -20.03
CA SER A 293 14.42 -14.44 -19.76
C SER A 293 14.07 -14.72 -18.30
N THR A 294 14.33 -13.79 -17.38
CA THR A 294 13.84 -13.88 -16.01
C THR A 294 12.42 -13.34 -15.93
N SER A 295 11.47 -14.17 -15.51
CA SER A 295 10.12 -13.74 -15.14
C SER A 295 10.17 -12.54 -14.19
N PRO A 296 9.23 -11.58 -14.28
CA PRO A 296 9.19 -10.45 -13.37
C PRO A 296 9.13 -10.93 -11.91
N ILE A 297 9.88 -10.26 -11.03
CA ILE A 297 9.84 -10.53 -9.58
C ILE A 297 8.42 -10.26 -9.09
N PHE A 298 7.87 -11.19 -8.32
CA PHE A 298 6.55 -11.07 -7.72
C PHE A 298 6.42 -9.79 -6.85
N ASP A 299 5.53 -8.89 -7.25
CA ASP A 299 5.11 -7.74 -6.46
C ASP A 299 3.78 -8.07 -5.78
N ALA A 300 3.80 -8.18 -4.45
CA ALA A 300 2.64 -8.53 -3.65
C ALA A 300 1.55 -7.42 -3.63
N ASN A 301 1.83 -6.22 -4.15
CA ASN A 301 0.84 -5.14 -4.27
C ASN A 301 0.04 -5.20 -5.57
N LEU A 302 0.64 -5.72 -6.64
CA LEU A 302 -0.03 -5.92 -7.92
C LEU A 302 0.23 -7.33 -8.46
N PRO A 303 -0.33 -8.39 -7.82
CA PRO A 303 -0.11 -9.77 -8.25
C PRO A 303 -0.49 -10.04 -9.70
N SER A 304 -1.52 -9.34 -10.21
CA SER A 304 -2.00 -9.46 -11.59
C SER A 304 -0.94 -9.11 -12.64
N ALA A 305 0.05 -8.28 -12.33
CA ALA A 305 1.08 -7.86 -13.28
C ALA A 305 1.98 -9.02 -13.73
N SER A 306 2.15 -10.05 -12.89
CA SER A 306 2.97 -11.24 -13.17
C SER A 306 2.14 -12.48 -13.48
N SER A 307 0.83 -12.32 -13.68
CA SER A 307 -0.12 -13.39 -14.02
C SER A 307 -0.02 -13.78 -15.51
N PRO A 308 -0.15 -15.08 -15.87
CA PRO A 308 -0.43 -16.23 -15.00
C PRO A 308 0.84 -16.83 -14.34
N PHE A 309 0.67 -17.46 -13.18
CA PHE A 309 1.74 -18.06 -12.41
C PHE A 309 1.79 -19.59 -12.58
N GLU A 310 3.00 -20.13 -12.71
CA GLU A 310 3.30 -21.56 -12.63
C GLU A 310 4.36 -21.78 -11.54
N LEU A 311 3.92 -22.08 -10.32
CA LEU A 311 4.76 -22.13 -9.13
C LEU A 311 5.16 -23.58 -8.81
N ARG A 312 6.47 -23.84 -8.77
CA ARG A 312 7.04 -25.15 -8.46
C ARG A 312 7.49 -25.23 -7.01
N MET A 313 6.58 -25.68 -6.14
CA MET A 313 6.72 -25.62 -4.68
C MET A 313 7.91 -26.45 -4.14
N GLY A 314 8.31 -27.50 -4.85
CA GLY A 314 9.38 -28.41 -4.44
C GLY A 314 10.79 -28.03 -4.92
N GLU A 315 10.93 -27.08 -5.85
CA GLU A 315 12.23 -26.67 -6.40
C GLU A 315 12.82 -25.47 -5.65
N SER A 316 11.98 -24.53 -5.22
CA SER A 316 12.43 -23.27 -4.62
C SER A 316 11.50 -22.78 -3.50
N PRO A 317 12.03 -22.41 -2.31
CA PRO A 317 11.24 -21.78 -1.25
C PRO A 317 10.56 -20.49 -1.68
N TYR A 318 11.12 -19.78 -2.68
CA TYR A 318 10.48 -18.62 -3.27
C TYR A 318 9.08 -18.94 -3.84
N ALA A 319 8.93 -20.05 -4.58
CA ALA A 319 7.63 -20.43 -5.13
C ALA A 319 6.58 -20.66 -4.04
N PHE A 320 6.99 -21.21 -2.89
CA PHE A 320 6.14 -21.37 -1.72
C PHE A 320 5.72 -20.05 -1.10
N ALA A 321 6.67 -19.12 -0.94
CA ALA A 321 6.40 -17.78 -0.43
C ALA A 321 5.43 -17.03 -1.35
N VAL A 322 5.64 -17.07 -2.68
CA VAL A 322 4.77 -16.42 -3.67
C VAL A 322 3.37 -17.02 -3.66
N ALA A 323 3.23 -18.35 -3.61
CA ALA A 323 1.92 -19.00 -3.56
C ALA A 323 1.15 -18.58 -2.30
N SER A 324 1.83 -18.55 -1.15
CA SER A 324 1.22 -18.16 0.13
C SER A 324 0.83 -16.68 0.12
N GLU A 325 1.70 -15.79 -0.33
CA GLU A 325 1.40 -14.36 -0.47
C GLU A 325 0.24 -14.09 -1.44
N LEU A 326 0.16 -14.83 -2.54
CA LEU A 326 -0.91 -14.69 -3.53
C LEU A 326 -2.26 -15.15 -2.96
N ILE A 327 -2.26 -16.22 -2.16
CA ILE A 327 -3.44 -16.68 -1.42
C ILE A 327 -3.85 -15.65 -0.37
N ASP A 328 -2.91 -15.11 0.40
CA ASP A 328 -3.16 -14.07 1.41
C ASP A 328 -3.67 -12.77 0.75
N ALA A 329 -3.09 -12.39 -0.39
CA ALA A 329 -3.52 -11.24 -1.18
C ALA A 329 -4.97 -11.39 -1.68
N ALA A 330 -5.38 -12.60 -2.06
CA ALA A 330 -6.74 -12.87 -2.52
C ALA A 330 -7.76 -12.98 -1.38
N LEU A 331 -7.43 -13.75 -0.33
CA LEU A 331 -8.39 -14.15 0.72
C LEU A 331 -8.44 -13.18 1.90
N VAL A 332 -7.29 -12.68 2.33
CA VAL A 332 -7.19 -11.80 3.51
C VAL A 332 -7.28 -10.34 3.08
N GLN A 333 -6.46 -9.95 2.11
CA GLN A 333 -6.33 -8.55 1.70
C GLN A 333 -7.32 -8.14 0.61
N ARG A 334 -7.97 -9.10 -0.06
CA ARG A 334 -8.96 -8.86 -1.13
C ARG A 334 -8.41 -7.95 -2.25
N ARG A 335 -7.15 -8.15 -2.64
CA ARG A 335 -6.44 -7.40 -3.70
C ARG A 335 -6.48 -8.04 -5.07
N CYS A 336 -6.83 -9.33 -5.14
CA CYS A 336 -6.97 -10.04 -6.40
C CYS A 336 -8.00 -11.15 -6.28
N THR A 337 -8.56 -11.53 -7.41
CA THR A 337 -9.35 -12.76 -7.56
C THR A 337 -8.51 -13.80 -8.28
N LEU A 338 -8.62 -15.05 -7.83
CA LEU A 338 -7.86 -16.16 -8.39
C LEU A 338 -8.77 -16.97 -9.33
N SER A 339 -8.27 -17.21 -10.53
CA SER A 339 -8.92 -18.00 -11.57
C SER A 339 -7.94 -19.05 -12.12
N GLU A 340 -8.46 -20.03 -12.86
CA GLU A 340 -7.67 -21.13 -13.45
C GLU A 340 -6.81 -21.92 -12.45
N LEU A 341 -7.28 -21.97 -11.20
CA LEU A 341 -6.61 -22.63 -10.09
C LEU A 341 -6.54 -24.13 -10.30
N SER A 342 -5.32 -24.64 -10.45
CA SER A 342 -5.10 -26.08 -10.52
C SER A 342 -3.77 -26.48 -9.91
N TYR A 343 -3.76 -27.65 -9.29
CA TYR A 343 -2.61 -28.22 -8.63
C TYR A 343 -2.30 -29.60 -9.21
N GLU A 344 -1.04 -29.82 -9.56
CA GLU A 344 -0.54 -31.12 -10.00
C GLU A 344 0.42 -31.66 -8.93
N GLY A 345 0.09 -32.83 -8.37
CA GLY A 345 0.97 -33.54 -7.44
C GLY A 345 2.23 -34.06 -8.12
N ASP A 346 3.31 -34.25 -7.34
CA ASP A 346 4.62 -34.69 -7.85
C ASP A 346 4.54 -35.92 -8.77
N ILE A 347 5.23 -35.84 -9.91
CA ILE A 347 5.61 -37.01 -10.70
C ILE A 347 6.81 -37.65 -9.97
N PRO A 348 6.76 -38.92 -9.53
CA PRO A 348 7.87 -39.52 -8.82
C PRO A 348 9.14 -39.54 -9.70
N ARG A 349 10.24 -38.99 -9.16
CA ARG A 349 11.59 -39.11 -9.74
C ARG A 349 11.94 -40.61 -9.80
N SER A 350 11.81 -41.24 -10.97
CA SER A 350 12.33 -42.59 -11.20
C SER A 350 13.85 -42.56 -11.07
N ALA A 351 14.36 -43.47 -10.25
CA ALA A 351 15.78 -43.74 -10.04
C ALA A 351 16.56 -43.95 -11.35
N GLY A 352 17.83 -43.53 -11.33
CA GLY A 352 18.94 -44.21 -12.00
C GLY A 352 18.96 -44.22 -13.53
N ALA A 353 19.94 -43.51 -14.08
CA ALA A 353 20.53 -43.64 -15.42
C ALA A 353 20.19 -44.93 -16.20
N ALA A 354 19.44 -44.80 -17.31
CA ALA A 354 19.61 -45.66 -18.49
C ALA A 354 18.96 -45.06 -19.76
N ARG A 355 19.83 -44.74 -20.72
CA ARG A 355 19.66 -44.74 -22.18
C ARG A 355 18.59 -43.85 -22.85
N ARG A 356 19.13 -42.87 -23.59
CA ARG A 356 18.56 -42.24 -24.78
C ARG A 356 17.86 -43.27 -25.70
N ARG A 357 16.59 -43.02 -26.03
CA ARG A 357 16.03 -43.26 -27.37
C ARG A 357 14.78 -42.41 -27.60
N SER A 358 14.77 -41.71 -28.72
CA SER A 358 13.69 -40.85 -29.19
C SER A 358 12.44 -41.66 -29.53
N VAL A 359 11.27 -41.28 -29.00
CA VAL A 359 9.98 -41.57 -29.64
C VAL A 359 9.02 -40.40 -29.40
N ARG A 360 8.50 -39.89 -30.52
CA ARG A 360 7.48 -38.86 -30.67
C ARG A 360 6.11 -39.39 -30.21
N ALA A 361 5.32 -38.54 -29.57
CA ALA A 361 3.89 -38.67 -29.24
C ALA A 361 3.45 -39.68 -28.15
N LYS A 362 2.98 -39.14 -27.02
CA LYS A 362 1.80 -39.59 -26.23
C LYS A 362 1.47 -38.58 -25.12
N SER A 363 0.71 -37.53 -25.43
CA SER A 363 0.26 -36.47 -24.51
C SER A 363 -1.06 -36.78 -23.78
N ALA A 364 -1.35 -38.05 -23.44
CA ALA A 364 -2.67 -38.44 -22.93
C ALA A 364 -2.68 -39.12 -21.54
N LYS A 365 -1.52 -39.22 -20.85
CA LYS A 365 -1.44 -39.82 -19.50
C LYS A 365 -1.16 -38.84 -18.35
N SER A 366 -0.97 -37.55 -18.63
CA SER A 366 -0.70 -36.52 -17.61
C SER A 366 -1.94 -35.96 -16.90
N ALA A 367 -3.15 -36.27 -17.39
CA ALA A 367 -4.39 -35.65 -16.90
C ALA A 367 -4.96 -36.26 -15.60
N LYS A 368 -4.39 -37.36 -15.07
CA LYS A 368 -4.99 -38.11 -13.94
C LYS A 368 -4.66 -37.57 -12.53
N ASN A 369 -3.75 -36.61 -12.40
CA ASN A 369 -3.32 -36.07 -11.08
C ASN A 369 -3.55 -34.56 -10.91
N ARG A 370 -4.35 -33.94 -11.78
CA ARG A 370 -4.64 -32.50 -11.70
C ARG A 370 -5.88 -32.25 -10.84
N ILE A 371 -5.66 -31.64 -9.70
CA ILE A 371 -6.69 -31.21 -8.75
C ILE A 371 -7.15 -29.81 -9.16
N LEU A 372 -8.46 -29.63 -9.35
CA LEU A 372 -9.06 -28.30 -9.54
C LEU A 372 -9.38 -27.71 -8.17
N LEU A 373 -8.90 -26.49 -7.94
CA LEU A 373 -9.13 -25.78 -6.68
C LEU A 373 -10.12 -24.64 -6.91
N ALA A 374 -10.90 -24.33 -5.88
CA ALA A 374 -11.80 -23.19 -5.84
C ALA A 374 -11.52 -22.30 -4.63
N VAL A 375 -11.90 -21.02 -4.72
CA VAL A 375 -11.74 -20.05 -3.64
C VAL A 375 -13.01 -20.05 -2.79
N ASP A 376 -12.90 -20.39 -1.51
CA ASP A 376 -13.97 -20.21 -0.53
C ASP A 376 -13.73 -18.90 0.25
N GLN A 377 -14.49 -17.85 -0.11
CA GLN A 377 -14.34 -16.52 0.48
C GLN A 377 -14.85 -16.45 1.93
N GLU A 378 -15.81 -17.29 2.32
CA GLU A 378 -16.38 -17.29 3.67
C GLU A 378 -15.39 -17.91 4.66
N ARG A 379 -14.82 -19.07 4.30
CA ARG A 379 -13.84 -19.78 5.12
C ARG A 379 -12.42 -19.25 5.00
N ARG A 380 -12.19 -18.28 4.10
CA ARG A 380 -10.86 -17.72 3.75
C ARG A 380 -9.84 -18.81 3.47
N CYS A 381 -10.23 -19.82 2.69
CA CYS A 381 -9.33 -20.90 2.30
C CYS A 381 -9.58 -21.33 0.85
N LEU A 382 -8.60 -22.03 0.27
CA LEU A 382 -8.82 -22.75 -0.97
C LEU A 382 -9.49 -24.09 -0.65
N VAL A 383 -10.37 -24.57 -1.51
CA VAL A 383 -11.03 -25.87 -1.37
C VAL A 383 -10.80 -26.72 -2.61
N ASP A 384 -10.66 -28.02 -2.41
CA ASP A 384 -10.65 -29.00 -3.49
C ASP A 384 -12.09 -29.23 -4.03
N SER A 385 -12.21 -29.93 -5.16
CA SER A 385 -13.43 -30.55 -5.70
C SER A 385 -14.30 -31.26 -4.65
N SER A 386 -13.73 -31.79 -3.57
CA SER A 386 -14.43 -32.38 -2.42
C SER A 386 -14.88 -31.38 -1.34
N LYS A 387 -14.73 -30.06 -1.56
CA LYS A 387 -15.00 -28.97 -0.59
C LYS A 387 -14.19 -29.04 0.71
N THR A 388 -13.08 -29.79 0.71
CA THR A 388 -12.16 -29.87 1.86
C THR A 388 -11.14 -28.73 1.79
N PRO A 389 -10.80 -28.09 2.92
CA PRO A 389 -9.83 -26.99 2.95
C PRO A 389 -8.46 -27.50 2.49
N TRP A 390 -7.95 -26.88 1.44
CA TRP A 390 -6.66 -27.16 0.84
C TRP A 390 -5.59 -26.31 1.52
N LYS A 391 -4.59 -26.98 2.10
CA LYS A 391 -3.38 -26.35 2.60
C LYS A 391 -2.31 -26.42 1.52
N VAL A 392 -1.53 -25.35 1.42
CA VAL A 392 -0.42 -25.25 0.47
C VAL A 392 0.59 -26.39 0.73
N PRO A 393 0.75 -27.35 -0.20
CA PRO A 393 1.66 -28.47 -0.02
C PRO A 393 3.12 -28.04 -0.27
N ALA A 394 4.05 -28.77 0.33
CA ALA A 394 5.49 -28.49 0.21
C ALA A 394 6.10 -28.87 -1.15
N ARG A 395 5.38 -29.59 -2.01
CA ARG A 395 5.82 -30.04 -3.34
C ARG A 395 4.67 -29.96 -4.35
N GLY A 396 4.95 -30.18 -5.63
CA GLY A 396 3.98 -30.08 -6.73
C GLY A 396 4.01 -28.76 -7.49
N ILE A 397 3.13 -28.63 -8.49
CA ILE A 397 3.01 -27.47 -9.38
C ILE A 397 1.65 -26.81 -9.17
N LEU A 398 1.64 -25.55 -8.77
CA LEU A 398 0.44 -24.73 -8.67
C LEU A 398 0.35 -23.79 -9.87
N ARG A 399 -0.72 -23.90 -10.66
CA ARG A 399 -1.06 -22.97 -11.74
C ARG A 399 -2.20 -22.07 -11.27
N VAL A 400 -2.01 -20.76 -11.35
CA VAL A 400 -3.01 -19.78 -10.93
C VAL A 400 -2.92 -18.51 -11.77
N ALA A 401 -4.07 -18.02 -12.23
CA ALA A 401 -4.20 -16.69 -12.79
C ALA A 401 -4.75 -15.75 -11.71
N ALA A 402 -4.10 -14.61 -11.52
CA ALA A 402 -4.57 -13.55 -10.65
C ALA A 402 -5.10 -12.38 -11.51
N THR A 403 -6.30 -11.92 -11.20
CA THR A 403 -6.89 -10.69 -11.76
C THR A 403 -7.03 -9.65 -10.66
N PHE A 404 -6.74 -8.39 -10.98
CA PHE A 404 -6.78 -7.28 -10.06
C PHE A 404 -8.19 -7.12 -9.48
N MET A 405 -8.24 -6.99 -8.16
CA MET A 405 -9.45 -6.58 -7.47
C MET A 405 -9.07 -5.37 -6.63
N ALA A 406 -9.85 -4.30 -6.72
CA ALA A 406 -9.52 -3.10 -5.99
C ALA A 406 -9.59 -3.39 -4.48
N PRO A 407 -8.52 -3.12 -3.70
CA PRO A 407 -8.52 -3.41 -2.28
C PRO A 407 -9.62 -2.61 -1.57
N PRO A 408 -10.23 -3.17 -0.51
CA PRO A 408 -11.16 -2.43 0.32
C PRO A 408 -10.43 -1.25 0.97
N LEU A 409 -11.07 -0.09 0.97
CA LEU A 409 -10.60 1.07 1.74
C LEU A 409 -10.78 0.77 3.22
N VAL A 410 -9.68 0.76 3.97
CA VAL A 410 -9.73 0.67 5.44
C VAL A 410 -10.10 2.06 5.96
N GLN A 411 -11.38 2.26 6.29
CA GLN A 411 -11.86 3.50 6.93
C GLN A 411 -11.92 3.37 8.47
N SER A 412 -11.50 2.23 9.05
CA SER A 412 -11.55 2.07 10.51
C SER A 412 -10.42 2.82 11.21
N ALA A 413 -10.71 3.32 12.42
CA ALA A 413 -9.73 3.90 13.34
C ALA A 413 -8.65 2.91 13.84
N VAL A 414 -8.76 1.62 13.47
CA VAL A 414 -7.77 0.61 13.82
C VAL A 414 -6.69 0.64 12.76
N SER A 415 -5.63 1.40 13.06
CA SER A 415 -4.39 1.31 12.30
C SER A 415 -3.90 -0.14 12.27
N TRP A 416 -3.66 -0.67 11.07
CA TRP A 416 -2.97 -1.95 10.91
C TRP A 416 -1.46 -1.86 11.18
N LEU A 417 -0.94 -0.65 11.37
CA LEU A 417 0.45 -0.35 11.59
C LEU A 417 0.66 0.21 13.01
N ASP A 418 1.35 -0.56 13.85
CA ASP A 418 1.67 -0.18 15.23
C ASP A 418 2.71 0.95 15.28
N GLU A 419 2.77 1.68 16.40
CA GLU A 419 3.77 2.73 16.63
C GLU A 419 5.21 2.18 16.59
N ASP A 420 5.43 0.97 17.13
CA ASP A 420 6.72 0.28 17.08
C ASP A 420 7.16 -0.01 15.63
N SER A 421 6.21 -0.43 14.79
CA SER A 421 6.45 -0.67 13.36
C SER A 421 6.75 0.64 12.62
N CYS A 422 6.05 1.73 12.96
CA CYS A 422 6.35 3.07 12.44
C CYS A 422 7.78 3.50 12.81
N LEU A 423 8.18 3.33 14.07
CA LEU A 423 9.52 3.64 14.55
C LEU A 423 10.58 2.81 13.84
N ALA A 424 10.35 1.51 13.65
CA ALA A 424 11.27 0.63 12.92
C ALA A 424 11.49 1.12 11.48
N LEU A 425 10.42 1.49 10.78
CA LEU A 425 10.50 2.05 9.41
C LEU A 425 11.23 3.40 9.38
N ILE A 426 10.95 4.29 10.34
CA ILE A 426 11.64 5.57 10.49
C ILE A 426 13.14 5.36 10.75
N GLN A 427 13.51 4.38 11.58
CA GLN A 427 14.91 4.06 11.86
C GLN A 427 15.63 3.57 10.62
N ILE A 428 14.98 2.83 9.72
CA ILE A 428 15.55 2.44 8.42
C ILE A 428 15.83 3.68 7.56
N VAL A 429 14.86 4.60 7.48
CA VAL A 429 15.04 5.86 6.75
C VAL A 429 16.22 6.66 7.31
N LYS A 430 16.34 6.80 8.63
CA LYS A 430 17.42 7.56 9.30
C LYS A 430 18.81 6.96 9.14
N ARG A 431 18.94 5.71 8.72
CA ARG A 431 20.25 5.07 8.44
C ARG A 431 20.84 5.52 7.11
N GLY A 432 20.06 6.18 6.26
CA GLY A 432 20.58 6.80 5.04
C GLY A 432 21.74 7.74 5.37
N ILE A 433 22.87 7.54 4.67
CA ILE A 433 24.10 8.30 4.92
C ILE A 433 23.92 9.77 4.51
N SER A 434 23.16 10.01 3.43
CA SER A 434 22.84 11.34 2.92
C SER A 434 21.34 11.64 2.95
N SER A 435 20.96 12.92 2.86
CA SER A 435 19.54 13.31 2.72
C SER A 435 18.91 12.71 1.47
N ARG A 436 19.66 12.50 0.38
CA ARG A 436 19.16 11.85 -0.83
C ARG A 436 18.84 10.37 -0.59
N ASP A 437 19.68 9.69 0.18
CA ASP A 437 19.52 8.28 0.55
C ASP A 437 18.31 8.10 1.45
N MET A 438 18.19 8.94 2.47
CA MET A 438 17.02 8.97 3.37
C MET A 438 15.73 9.18 2.56
N MET A 439 15.72 10.08 1.58
CA MET A 439 14.54 10.30 0.72
C MET A 439 14.23 9.11 -0.17
N SER A 440 15.24 8.41 -0.67
CA SER A 440 15.06 7.20 -1.49
C SER A 440 14.47 6.05 -0.66
N PHE A 441 14.93 5.88 0.59
CA PHE A 441 14.31 4.95 1.53
C PHE A 441 12.89 5.37 1.90
N LEU A 442 12.64 6.67 2.07
CA LEU A 442 11.29 7.17 2.35
C LEU A 442 10.33 6.86 1.20
N ASP A 443 10.73 7.09 -0.06
CA ASP A 443 9.92 6.76 -1.24
C ASP A 443 9.62 5.25 -1.31
N LEU A 444 10.57 4.41 -0.91
CA LEU A 444 10.40 2.96 -0.85
C LEU A 444 9.43 2.52 0.27
N VAL A 445 9.59 3.09 1.47
CA VAL A 445 8.73 2.84 2.64
C VAL A 445 7.31 3.26 2.33
N LEU A 446 7.12 4.45 1.76
CA LEU A 446 5.80 5.03 1.48
C LEU A 446 5.08 4.41 0.27
N ALA A 447 5.77 3.61 -0.56
CA ALA A 447 5.17 3.00 -1.74
C ALA A 447 3.88 2.21 -1.39
N ASP A 448 3.94 1.41 -0.31
CA ASP A 448 2.89 0.45 0.05
C ASP A 448 2.11 0.81 1.32
N LEU A 449 2.56 1.85 2.02
CA LEU A 449 1.91 2.27 3.24
C LEU A 449 0.64 3.04 2.95
N GLN A 450 -0.35 2.74 3.79
CA GLN A 450 -1.59 3.47 3.91
C GLN A 450 -1.55 4.04 5.33
N LEU A 451 -1.57 5.36 5.47
CA LEU A 451 -1.34 6.06 6.73
C LEU A 451 -2.55 6.92 7.10
N THR A 452 -2.86 7.00 8.39
CA THR A 452 -3.73 8.06 8.91
C THR A 452 -2.95 9.37 9.07
N THR A 453 -3.64 10.50 9.20
CA THR A 453 -3.03 11.80 9.50
C THR A 453 -2.25 11.76 10.81
N THR A 454 -2.72 11.04 11.84
CA THR A 454 -2.01 10.86 13.11
C THR A 454 -0.66 10.16 12.92
N GLN A 455 -0.62 9.11 12.10
CA GLN A 455 0.62 8.43 11.75
C GLN A 455 1.52 9.29 10.87
N ALA A 456 0.94 10.02 9.91
CA ALA A 456 1.72 10.95 9.09
C ALA A 456 2.38 12.03 9.97
N THR A 457 1.67 12.58 10.96
CA THR A 457 2.24 13.49 11.97
C THR A 457 3.39 12.83 12.72
N PHE A 458 3.27 11.56 13.10
CA PHE A 458 4.36 10.80 13.71
C PHE A 458 5.61 10.69 12.81
N PHE A 459 5.44 10.43 11.51
CA PHE A 459 6.55 10.47 10.55
C PHE A 459 7.16 11.86 10.45
N VAL A 460 6.33 12.92 10.43
CA VAL A 460 6.81 14.31 10.34
C VAL A 460 7.62 14.69 11.58
N THR A 461 7.11 14.46 12.78
CA THR A 461 7.78 14.84 14.04
C THR A 461 9.15 14.17 14.18
N HIS A 462 9.29 12.91 13.77
CA HIS A 462 10.54 12.17 13.87
C HIS A 462 11.53 12.43 12.73
N LEU A 463 11.09 12.77 11.52
CA LEU A 463 11.97 12.96 10.34
C LEU A 463 12.25 14.43 9.99
N GLN A 464 11.46 15.40 10.47
CA GLN A 464 11.62 16.82 10.14
C GLN A 464 12.99 17.41 10.51
N ALA A 465 13.69 16.83 11.49
CA ALA A 465 15.04 17.25 11.86
C ALA A 465 16.11 16.82 10.85
N SER A 466 15.83 15.77 10.07
CA SER A 466 16.78 15.15 9.12
C SER A 466 16.45 15.44 7.66
N LEU A 467 15.18 15.73 7.36
CA LEU A 467 14.66 15.92 6.01
C LEU A 467 13.91 17.25 5.86
N PRO A 468 13.97 17.88 4.67
CA PRO A 468 13.22 19.12 4.43
C PRO A 468 11.72 18.87 4.50
N LYS A 469 11.04 19.63 5.37
CA LYS A 469 9.61 19.49 5.69
C LYS A 469 8.69 19.43 4.47
N MET A 470 8.90 20.28 3.47
CA MET A 470 8.07 20.30 2.26
C MET A 470 8.15 18.98 1.47
N GLU A 471 9.34 18.41 1.38
CA GLU A 471 9.56 17.19 0.61
C GLU A 471 9.02 15.94 1.30
N LEU A 472 9.06 15.95 2.64
CA LEU A 472 8.47 14.92 3.48
C LEU A 472 6.94 14.92 3.37
N LEU A 473 6.31 16.09 3.54
CA LEU A 473 4.85 16.24 3.49
C LEU A 473 4.27 15.86 2.12
N GLY A 474 4.89 16.32 1.02
CA GLY A 474 4.40 16.00 -0.32
C GLY A 474 4.50 14.52 -0.69
N ARG A 475 5.41 13.75 -0.08
CA ARG A 475 5.49 12.28 -0.26
C ARG A 475 4.47 11.54 0.59
N LEU A 476 4.31 11.96 1.84
CA LEU A 476 3.31 11.39 2.75
C LEU A 476 1.88 11.57 2.21
N TRP A 477 1.63 12.65 1.47
CA TRP A 477 0.31 13.00 0.95
C TRP A 477 -0.39 11.87 0.19
N ALA A 478 0.30 11.19 -0.73
CA ALA A 478 -0.27 10.09 -1.52
C ALA A 478 -0.63 8.83 -0.72
N CYS A 479 -0.27 8.80 0.57
CA CYS A 479 -0.47 7.66 1.47
C CYS A 479 -1.62 7.88 2.45
N LEU A 480 -2.17 9.10 2.55
CA LEU A 480 -3.23 9.45 3.50
C LEU A 480 -4.54 8.76 3.13
N ILE A 481 -5.10 7.98 4.07
CA ILE A 481 -6.38 7.26 3.90
C ILE A 481 -7.54 8.08 4.48
N ASP A 482 -7.30 8.80 5.57
CA ASP A 482 -8.27 9.65 6.26
C ASP A 482 -8.28 11.05 5.63
N GLY A 483 -8.78 11.09 4.40
CA GLY A 483 -8.92 12.31 3.63
C GLY A 483 -9.79 13.40 4.29
N GLU A 484 -10.51 13.05 5.36
CA GLU A 484 -11.34 13.96 6.15
C GLU A 484 -10.51 14.96 6.98
N ASN A 485 -9.43 14.48 7.58
CA ASN A 485 -8.54 15.30 8.42
C ASN A 485 -7.38 15.93 7.63
N ALA A 486 -7.28 15.66 6.33
CA ALA A 486 -6.17 16.09 5.48
C ALA A 486 -5.97 17.61 5.48
N PHE A 487 -7.05 18.40 5.49
CA PHE A 487 -6.95 19.86 5.56
C PHE A 487 -6.43 20.33 6.93
N GLY A 488 -6.93 19.77 8.03
CA GLY A 488 -6.44 20.09 9.37
C GLY A 488 -4.96 19.73 9.54
N PHE A 489 -4.54 18.58 9.00
CA PHE A 489 -3.14 18.16 8.96
C PHE A 489 -2.24 19.17 8.21
N LEU A 490 -2.69 19.73 7.09
CA LEU A 490 -1.95 20.79 6.39
C LEU A 490 -1.82 22.06 7.23
N GLN A 491 -2.88 22.45 7.95
CA GLN A 491 -2.87 23.67 8.77
C GLN A 491 -1.98 23.55 10.00
N GLU A 492 -1.96 22.38 10.62
CA GLU A 492 -1.10 22.10 11.77
C GLU A 492 0.38 22.21 11.38
N HIS A 493 0.72 21.76 10.17
CA HIS A 493 2.11 21.66 9.75
C HIS A 493 2.58 22.84 8.89
N LEU A 494 1.75 23.50 8.08
CA LEU A 494 2.22 24.48 7.10
C LEU A 494 1.50 25.81 7.23
N THR A 495 2.29 26.89 7.13
CA THR A 495 1.73 28.23 6.92
C THR A 495 1.11 28.35 5.54
N GLN A 496 0.20 29.31 5.34
CA GLN A 496 -0.49 29.49 4.05
C GLN A 496 0.47 29.65 2.86
N THR A 497 1.57 30.39 3.05
CA THR A 497 2.58 30.57 1.99
C THR A 497 3.32 29.26 1.65
N GLU A 498 3.54 28.40 2.65
CA GLU A 498 4.17 27.09 2.44
C GLU A 498 3.19 26.09 1.80
N GLN A 499 1.89 26.18 2.11
CA GLN A 499 0.86 25.40 1.44
C GLN A 499 0.84 25.70 -0.06
N TRP A 500 0.94 26.98 -0.47
CA TRP A 500 1.02 27.36 -1.88
C TRP A 500 2.29 26.82 -2.55
N ARG A 501 3.44 26.88 -1.87
CA ARG A 501 4.70 26.30 -2.36
C ARG A 501 4.62 24.77 -2.51
N LEU A 502 3.91 24.09 -1.61
CA LEU A 502 3.67 22.66 -1.71
C LEU A 502 2.87 22.32 -2.98
N ILE A 503 1.81 23.09 -3.25
CA ILE A 503 0.98 22.92 -4.44
C ILE A 503 1.78 23.17 -5.72
N ASP A 504 2.63 24.20 -5.73
CA ASP A 504 3.48 24.51 -6.90
C ASP A 504 4.53 23.42 -7.17
N ARG A 505 5.13 22.86 -6.11
CA ARG A 505 6.19 21.84 -6.23
C ARG A 505 5.67 20.45 -6.60
N PHE A 506 4.56 20.03 -6.00
CA PHE A 506 4.02 18.68 -6.16
C PHE A 506 2.87 18.59 -7.17
N GLY A 507 2.35 19.74 -7.59
CA GLY A 507 1.23 19.86 -8.50
C GLY A 507 -0.12 19.88 -7.77
N PRO A 508 -1.12 20.58 -8.34
CA PRO A 508 -2.45 20.72 -7.74
C PRO A 508 -3.18 19.38 -7.63
N VAL A 509 -2.97 18.46 -8.57
CA VAL A 509 -3.65 17.16 -8.62
C VAL A 509 -3.33 16.30 -7.40
N LEU A 510 -2.06 16.25 -6.99
CA LEU A 510 -1.65 15.46 -5.83
C LEU A 510 -2.28 16.03 -4.56
N VAL A 511 -2.13 17.34 -4.34
CA VAL A 511 -2.60 18.00 -3.11
C VAL A 511 -4.12 18.02 -3.05
N GLN A 512 -4.83 18.22 -4.17
CA GLN A 512 -6.29 18.23 -4.22
C GLN A 512 -6.92 16.87 -3.88
N PHE A 513 -6.21 15.77 -4.15
CA PHE A 513 -6.74 14.43 -3.93
C PHE A 513 -7.01 14.16 -2.44
N SER A 514 -8.25 13.76 -2.15
CA SER A 514 -8.70 13.26 -0.86
C SER A 514 -9.60 12.06 -1.09
N THR A 515 -9.43 11.00 -0.30
CA THR A 515 -10.30 9.83 -0.30
C THR A 515 -11.73 10.17 0.11
N ALA A 516 -11.93 11.24 0.89
CA ALA A 516 -13.24 11.69 1.34
C ALA A 516 -14.00 12.50 0.27
N ASN A 517 -13.29 13.22 -0.60
CA ASN A 517 -13.85 13.97 -1.73
C ASN A 517 -13.12 13.72 -3.06
N PRO A 518 -13.44 12.59 -3.72
CA PRO A 518 -12.87 12.26 -5.02
C PRO A 518 -13.61 12.92 -6.21
N THR A 519 -14.72 13.61 -5.98
CA THR A 519 -15.55 14.17 -7.06
C THR A 519 -14.83 15.34 -7.74
N GLY A 520 -14.55 15.24 -9.03
CA GLY A 520 -13.78 16.26 -9.74
C GLY A 520 -13.20 15.80 -11.06
N HIS A 521 -12.48 16.71 -11.72
CA HIS A 521 -11.68 16.41 -12.91
C HIS A 521 -10.25 16.06 -12.51
N TRP A 522 -9.72 14.97 -13.06
CA TRP A 522 -8.40 14.42 -12.71
C TRP A 522 -7.54 14.20 -13.94
N THR A 523 -6.28 14.62 -13.85
CA THR A 523 -5.25 14.41 -14.89
C THR A 523 -4.03 13.75 -14.26
N LEU A 524 -3.88 12.44 -14.47
CA LEU A 524 -2.85 11.62 -13.86
C LEU A 524 -1.76 11.24 -14.87
N THR A 525 -0.57 11.80 -14.70
CA THR A 525 0.64 11.37 -15.40
C THR A 525 1.21 10.09 -14.79
N LEU A 526 1.03 8.94 -15.45
CA LEU A 526 1.42 7.61 -14.94
C LEU A 526 2.93 7.39 -14.83
N ARG A 527 3.75 8.26 -15.43
CA ARG A 527 5.21 8.29 -15.21
C ARG A 527 5.57 8.55 -13.74
N ASP A 528 4.74 9.31 -13.03
CA ASP A 528 4.94 9.58 -11.61
C ASP A 528 4.37 8.42 -10.77
N PRO A 529 5.17 7.77 -9.91
CA PRO A 529 4.69 6.68 -9.06
C PRO A 529 3.55 7.10 -8.13
N ARG A 530 3.49 8.37 -7.71
CA ARG A 530 2.44 8.90 -6.82
C ARG A 530 1.10 8.98 -7.55
N HIS A 531 1.11 9.41 -8.81
CA HIS A 531 -0.09 9.44 -9.65
C HIS A 531 -0.62 8.03 -9.95
N ARG A 532 0.27 7.05 -10.14
CA ARG A 532 -0.14 5.64 -10.24
C ARG A 532 -0.81 5.14 -8.97
N LYS A 533 -0.28 5.54 -7.80
CA LYS A 533 -0.90 5.21 -6.51
C LYS A 533 -2.29 5.83 -6.40
N ILE A 534 -2.47 7.09 -6.79
CA ILE A 534 -3.78 7.75 -6.88
C ILE A 534 -4.72 6.99 -7.84
N ALA A 535 -4.24 6.56 -9.01
CA ALA A 535 -5.06 5.80 -9.96
C ALA A 535 -5.58 4.49 -9.34
N LEU A 536 -4.74 3.78 -8.57
CA LEU A 536 -5.16 2.60 -7.80
C LEU A 536 -6.14 2.95 -6.69
N TRP A 537 -5.96 4.09 -5.99
CA TRP A 537 -6.93 4.57 -5.01
C TRP A 537 -8.30 4.86 -5.62
N PHE A 538 -8.37 5.44 -6.83
CA PHE A 538 -9.65 5.60 -7.53
C PHE A 538 -10.31 4.27 -7.86
N ALA A 539 -9.54 3.23 -8.20
CA ALA A 539 -10.10 1.90 -8.39
C ALA A 539 -10.72 1.37 -7.09
N SER A 540 -10.04 1.55 -5.95
CA SER A 540 -10.57 1.19 -4.62
C SER A 540 -11.80 1.99 -4.21
N LEU A 541 -11.77 3.30 -4.44
CA LEU A 541 -12.90 4.20 -4.19
C LEU A 541 -14.12 3.80 -5.03
N ASN A 542 -13.91 3.48 -6.31
CA ASN A 542 -15.01 3.02 -7.16
C ASN A 542 -15.62 1.72 -6.62
N ALA A 543 -14.80 0.72 -6.28
CA ALA A 543 -15.30 -0.54 -5.74
C ALA A 543 -16.10 -0.36 -4.44
N HIS A 544 -15.59 0.49 -3.54
CA HIS A 544 -16.29 0.85 -2.30
C HIS A 544 -17.61 1.56 -2.59
N HIS A 545 -17.60 2.61 -3.42
CA HIS A 545 -18.79 3.38 -3.80
C HIS A 545 -19.89 2.51 -4.44
N THR A 546 -19.52 1.63 -5.37
CA THR A 546 -20.47 0.71 -5.99
C THR A 546 -21.07 -0.25 -4.97
N ALA A 547 -20.26 -0.80 -4.06
CA ALA A 547 -20.71 -1.71 -3.02
C ALA A 547 -21.67 -1.04 -2.03
N THR A 548 -21.36 0.17 -1.58
CA THR A 548 -22.21 0.99 -0.69
C THR A 548 -23.56 1.25 -1.35
N VAL A 549 -23.58 1.73 -2.59
CA VAL A 549 -24.84 2.01 -3.31
C VAL A 549 -25.66 0.74 -3.49
N SER A 550 -25.04 -0.39 -3.86
CA SER A 550 -25.76 -1.67 -3.97
C SER A 550 -26.32 -2.18 -2.65
N ARG A 551 -25.66 -1.87 -1.52
CA ARG A 551 -26.09 -2.29 -0.18
C ARG A 551 -27.26 -1.47 0.35
N TYR A 552 -27.17 -0.14 0.26
CA TYR A 552 -28.16 0.76 0.85
C TYR A 552 -29.30 1.15 -0.11
N HIS A 553 -29.02 1.15 -1.42
CA HIS A 553 -29.96 1.61 -2.45
C HIS A 553 -30.14 0.60 -3.59
N PRO A 554 -30.60 -0.64 -3.31
CA PRO A 554 -30.66 -1.72 -4.31
C PRO A 554 -31.65 -1.45 -5.45
N LYS A 555 -32.63 -0.58 -5.24
CA LYS A 555 -33.64 -0.19 -6.24
C LYS A 555 -33.19 1.01 -7.10
N ARG A 556 -32.08 1.66 -6.76
CA ARG A 556 -31.58 2.84 -7.48
C ARG A 556 -30.92 2.39 -8.78
N THR A 557 -31.20 3.14 -9.84
CA THR A 557 -30.61 2.87 -11.15
C THR A 557 -29.14 3.29 -11.17
N ASP A 558 -28.33 2.60 -11.96
CA ASP A 558 -26.93 2.96 -12.12
C ASP A 558 -26.78 4.26 -12.89
N CYS A 559 -26.26 5.30 -12.22
CA CYS A 559 -25.98 6.60 -12.80
C CYS A 559 -24.62 6.68 -13.54
N SER A 560 -23.90 5.56 -13.68
CA SER A 560 -22.61 5.52 -14.38
C SER A 560 -22.76 5.73 -15.89
N GLN A 561 -21.79 6.37 -16.53
CA GLN A 561 -21.83 6.74 -17.95
C GLN A 561 -22.08 5.53 -18.89
N TYR A 562 -21.70 4.32 -18.48
CA TYR A 562 -21.82 3.10 -19.28
C TYR A 562 -22.65 2.00 -18.60
N GLY A 563 -23.37 2.27 -17.50
CA GLY A 563 -24.28 1.32 -16.86
C GLY A 563 -23.61 0.05 -16.30
N ARG A 564 -22.40 0.17 -15.76
CA ARG A 564 -21.60 -0.96 -15.22
C ARG A 564 -21.07 -0.73 -13.80
N GLY A 565 -21.60 0.26 -13.08
CA GLY A 565 -21.13 0.66 -11.75
C GLY A 565 -19.77 1.37 -11.75
N PHE A 566 -19.31 1.88 -12.90
CA PHE A 566 -18.05 2.62 -12.99
C PHE A 566 -18.33 4.12 -13.00
N HIS A 567 -18.12 4.80 -11.89
CA HIS A 567 -18.47 6.23 -11.71
C HIS A 567 -17.48 7.23 -12.35
N TRP A 568 -16.71 6.76 -13.34
CA TRP A 568 -15.75 7.52 -14.11
C TRP A 568 -16.45 8.02 -15.38
N ARG A 569 -16.22 9.28 -15.76
CA ARG A 569 -16.77 9.89 -16.96
C ARG A 569 -15.68 10.51 -17.80
N ASN A 570 -15.98 10.68 -19.09
CA ASN A 570 -15.14 11.41 -20.03
C ASN A 570 -13.69 10.91 -20.07
N VAL A 571 -13.50 9.60 -19.90
CA VAL A 571 -12.17 9.00 -19.76
C VAL A 571 -11.39 9.07 -21.07
N VAL A 572 -10.16 9.58 -20.97
CA VAL A 572 -9.20 9.72 -22.06
C VAL A 572 -7.84 9.21 -21.59
N PHE A 573 -7.20 8.34 -22.37
CA PHE A 573 -5.83 7.90 -22.16
C PHE A 573 -4.99 8.26 -23.38
N ASN A 574 -3.93 9.07 -23.19
CA ASN A 574 -3.10 9.59 -24.28
C ASN A 574 -3.93 10.19 -25.43
N GLN A 575 -4.88 11.07 -25.08
CA GLN A 575 -5.82 11.73 -26.00
C GLN A 575 -6.80 10.80 -26.75
N LYS A 576 -6.83 9.51 -26.42
CA LYS A 576 -7.81 8.54 -26.97
C LYS A 576 -8.88 8.21 -25.94
N ARG A 577 -10.15 8.28 -26.33
CA ARG A 577 -11.27 7.86 -25.48
C ARG A 577 -11.20 6.35 -25.24
N ILE A 578 -11.29 5.93 -23.98
CA ILE A 578 -11.29 4.52 -23.59
C ILE A 578 -12.41 4.27 -22.58
N GLN A 579 -12.86 3.02 -22.48
CA GLN A 579 -13.71 2.58 -21.37
C GLN A 579 -12.80 2.03 -20.27
N LEU A 580 -12.77 2.68 -19.11
CA LEU A 580 -11.95 2.24 -17.99
C LEU A 580 -12.65 1.12 -17.21
N THR A 581 -11.98 0.00 -17.08
CA THR A 581 -12.43 -1.19 -16.34
C THR A 581 -11.31 -1.67 -15.42
N TYR A 582 -11.60 -2.55 -14.46
CA TYR A 582 -10.56 -3.10 -13.57
C TYR A 582 -9.41 -3.80 -14.32
N THR A 583 -9.68 -4.32 -15.52
CA THR A 583 -8.66 -4.91 -16.41
C THR A 583 -7.57 -3.93 -16.86
N PHE A 584 -7.85 -2.63 -16.88
CA PHE A 584 -6.82 -1.62 -17.13
C PHE A 584 -5.74 -1.61 -16.03
N PHE A 585 -6.13 -1.94 -14.80
CA PHE A 585 -5.24 -1.95 -13.63
C PHE A 585 -4.46 -3.27 -13.49
N ASP A 586 -4.87 -4.35 -14.18
CA ASP A 586 -4.11 -5.62 -14.23
C ASP A 586 -2.67 -5.40 -14.69
N ARG A 587 -2.49 -4.52 -15.69
CA ARG A 587 -1.20 -4.11 -16.22
C ARG A 587 -1.17 -2.60 -16.34
N LEU A 588 -1.23 -1.92 -15.19
CA LEU A 588 -1.19 -0.47 -15.13
C LEU A 588 0.01 0.07 -15.96
N PRO A 589 -0.23 0.90 -16.99
CA PRO A 589 0.86 1.42 -17.83
C PRO A 589 1.89 2.19 -17.01
N ARG A 590 3.17 2.06 -17.38
CA ARG A 590 4.28 2.77 -16.70
C ARG A 590 4.41 4.24 -17.12
N ASP A 591 3.79 4.62 -18.24
CA ASP A 591 3.83 5.97 -18.80
C ASP A 591 2.52 6.28 -19.54
N GLY A 592 2.24 7.56 -19.74
CA GLY A 592 1.03 8.09 -20.35
C GLY A 592 0.25 9.01 -19.42
N VAL A 593 -0.72 9.71 -19.99
CA VAL A 593 -1.60 10.64 -19.29
C VAL A 593 -3.02 10.08 -19.29
N LEU A 594 -3.58 9.87 -18.10
CA LEU A 594 -4.95 9.42 -17.88
C LEU A 594 -5.79 10.60 -17.37
N GLU A 595 -6.80 10.98 -18.15
CA GLU A 595 -7.73 12.07 -17.84
C GLU A 595 -9.14 11.51 -17.67
N PHE A 596 -9.85 11.94 -16.61
CA PHE A 596 -11.23 11.53 -16.36
C PHE A 596 -11.92 12.49 -15.38
N ASP A 597 -13.24 12.52 -15.42
CA ASP A 597 -14.06 13.07 -14.35
C ASP A 597 -14.52 11.92 -13.44
N TYR A 598 -14.44 12.10 -12.13
CA TYR A 598 -14.97 11.13 -11.16
C TYR A 598 -16.12 11.76 -10.39
N ILE A 599 -17.16 10.95 -10.11
CA ILE A 599 -18.33 11.39 -9.35
C ILE A 599 -18.58 10.42 -8.22
N SER A 600 -18.62 10.94 -6.99
CA SER A 600 -19.09 10.15 -5.87
C SER A 600 -20.62 9.95 -5.93
N PRO A 601 -21.10 8.69 -6.00
CA PRO A 601 -22.52 8.38 -5.91
C PRO A 601 -23.01 8.27 -4.45
N ILE A 602 -22.08 8.30 -3.48
CA ILE A 602 -22.32 8.26 -2.04
C ILE A 602 -22.79 9.65 -1.58
N ARG A 603 -23.73 9.68 -0.64
CA ARG A 603 -24.19 10.90 0.03
C ARG A 603 -23.79 10.95 1.50
N PRO A 604 -23.75 12.14 2.12
CA PRO A 604 -23.37 12.25 3.51
C PRO A 604 -24.24 11.44 4.48
N GLU A 605 -25.50 11.18 4.14
CA GLU A 605 -26.42 10.32 4.89
C GLU A 605 -26.09 8.82 4.78
N ASP A 606 -25.58 8.37 3.64
CA ASP A 606 -25.21 6.97 3.42
C ASP A 606 -24.07 6.53 4.35
N ARG A 607 -23.10 7.42 4.62
CA ARG A 607 -22.00 7.16 5.56
C ARG A 607 -22.50 6.89 6.98
N TYR A 608 -23.56 7.57 7.42
CA TYR A 608 -24.11 7.34 8.76
C TYR A 608 -24.73 5.95 8.90
N LEU A 609 -25.32 5.43 7.81
CA LEU A 609 -25.85 4.07 7.76
C LEU A 609 -24.72 3.02 7.78
N GLU A 610 -23.55 3.36 7.23
CA GLU A 610 -22.34 2.54 7.35
C GLU A 610 -21.85 2.44 8.79
N ASP A 611 -21.70 3.57 9.48
CA ASP A 611 -21.14 3.61 10.84
C ASP A 611 -22.06 2.97 11.89
N ASN A 612 -23.38 3.14 11.74
CA ASN A 612 -24.35 2.69 12.74
C ASN A 612 -25.05 1.38 12.38
N ASN A 613 -24.69 0.74 11.26
CA ASN A 613 -25.35 -0.48 10.75
C ASN A 613 -26.89 -0.39 10.73
N VAL A 614 -27.44 0.80 10.48
CA VAL A 614 -28.90 0.99 10.46
C VAL A 614 -29.41 0.56 9.09
N GLU A 615 -30.23 -0.49 9.05
CA GLU A 615 -30.92 -0.92 7.82
C GLU A 615 -32.13 -0.02 7.54
N TYR A 616 -32.29 0.36 6.27
CA TYR A 616 -33.45 1.12 5.82
C TYR A 616 -34.70 0.24 5.92
N GLN A 617 -35.61 0.54 6.87
CA GLN A 617 -36.91 -0.12 6.92
C GLN A 617 -37.90 0.62 6.02
N ASP A 618 -38.45 -0.09 5.02
CA ASP A 618 -39.47 0.46 4.11
C ASP A 618 -40.71 0.89 4.94
N GLY A 619 -41.01 2.19 4.97
CA GLY A 619 -42.27 2.72 5.54
C GLY A 619 -42.20 3.45 6.89
N MET A 620 -41.04 3.88 7.39
CA MET A 620 -41.01 4.80 8.54
C MET A 620 -41.58 6.18 8.19
N ASP A 621 -42.58 6.63 8.96
CA ASP A 621 -43.10 7.99 8.95
C ASP A 621 -42.07 9.00 9.47
N LEU A 622 -41.89 10.10 8.71
CA LEU A 622 -40.97 11.22 9.00
C LEU A 622 -41.18 11.93 10.33
N GLY A 623 -42.26 11.63 11.06
CA GLY A 623 -42.54 12.24 12.36
C GLY A 623 -41.56 11.81 13.46
N GLN A 624 -41.02 10.58 13.40
CA GLN A 624 -40.01 10.09 14.35
C GLN A 624 -38.60 10.02 13.74
N THR A 625 -38.50 10.08 12.41
CA THR A 625 -37.29 10.40 11.64
C THR A 625 -37.06 11.91 11.48
N GLN A 626 -37.67 12.75 12.33
CA GLN A 626 -36.98 13.92 12.88
C GLN A 626 -35.85 13.47 13.84
N ILE A 627 -35.03 12.51 13.43
CA ILE A 627 -33.74 12.24 14.07
C ILE A 627 -32.86 13.44 13.68
N GLN A 628 -32.85 14.50 14.49
CA GLN A 628 -31.89 15.62 14.42
C GLN A 628 -31.81 16.37 13.07
N ALA A 629 -32.90 17.01 12.64
CA ALA A 629 -33.13 17.71 11.36
C ALA A 629 -32.05 18.68 10.79
N ALA A 630 -30.93 18.95 11.43
CA ALA A 630 -29.98 19.99 10.97
C ALA A 630 -28.55 19.81 11.48
N GLN A 631 -28.22 18.68 12.13
CA GLN A 631 -27.00 18.61 12.95
C GLN A 631 -25.94 17.67 12.36
N LEU A 632 -24.90 18.18 11.70
CA LEU A 632 -24.63 19.58 11.38
C LEU A 632 -24.18 19.64 9.92
N ALA A 633 -25.07 20.09 9.03
CA ALA A 633 -24.55 20.92 7.95
C ALA A 633 -23.78 22.05 8.64
N MET A 634 -22.58 22.33 8.13
CA MET A 634 -21.67 23.30 8.73
C MET A 634 -22.43 24.57 9.10
N THR A 635 -22.19 25.16 10.27
CA THR A 635 -22.84 26.43 10.61
C THR A 635 -22.33 27.54 9.69
N ASP A 636 -23.09 28.62 9.52
CA ASP A 636 -22.64 29.74 8.68
C ASP A 636 -21.35 30.38 9.24
N GLU A 637 -21.16 30.33 10.57
CA GLU A 637 -19.94 30.76 11.26
C GLU A 637 -18.75 29.84 10.96
N GLU A 638 -18.95 28.52 11.01
CA GLU A 638 -17.93 27.54 10.62
C GLU A 638 -17.54 27.69 9.15
N LEU A 639 -18.50 27.99 8.27
CA LEU A 639 -18.24 28.25 6.85
C LEU A 639 -17.41 29.51 6.66
N ALA A 640 -17.74 30.60 7.37
CA ALA A 640 -16.96 31.82 7.33
C ALA A 640 -15.52 31.60 7.85
N SER A 641 -15.37 30.83 8.94
CA SER A 641 -14.06 30.43 9.47
C SER A 641 -13.26 29.60 8.48
N LEU A 642 -13.88 28.62 7.82
CA LEU A 642 -13.26 27.80 6.78
C LEU A 642 -12.80 28.64 5.59
N LEU A 643 -13.66 29.53 5.09
CA LEU A 643 -13.31 30.42 3.98
C LEU A 643 -12.15 31.36 4.35
N SER A 644 -12.15 31.88 5.58
CA SER A 644 -11.05 32.68 6.13
C SER A 644 -9.75 31.88 6.19
N GLN A 645 -9.80 30.63 6.66
CA GLN A 645 -8.65 29.73 6.73
C GLN A 645 -8.08 29.34 5.36
N VAL A 646 -8.92 29.18 4.34
CA VAL A 646 -8.50 28.99 2.95
C VAL A 646 -7.89 30.28 2.39
N GLY A 647 -8.21 31.43 3.01
CA GLY A 647 -7.84 32.77 2.55
C GLY A 647 -8.72 33.25 1.41
N ALA A 648 -9.97 32.80 1.33
CA ALA A 648 -10.92 33.23 0.33
C ALA A 648 -11.36 34.68 0.63
N GLU A 649 -11.11 35.58 -0.31
CA GLU A 649 -11.57 36.97 -0.26
C GLU A 649 -12.63 37.16 -1.34
N VAL A 650 -13.67 37.96 -1.05
CA VAL A 650 -14.66 38.34 -2.06
C VAL A 650 -13.96 39.18 -3.12
N CYS A 651 -13.72 38.58 -4.28
CA CYS A 651 -12.99 39.24 -5.37
C CYS A 651 -13.91 40.16 -6.18
N ALA A 652 -13.37 41.31 -6.58
CA ALA A 652 -14.01 42.19 -7.57
C ALA A 652 -14.18 41.47 -8.93
N ILE A 653 -15.04 42.01 -9.80
CA ILE A 653 -15.38 41.44 -11.11
C ILE A 653 -14.12 41.18 -11.98
N TYR A 654 -13.08 42.00 -11.82
CA TYR A 654 -11.79 41.83 -12.47
C TYR A 654 -10.71 41.33 -11.50
N VAL A 655 -10.00 40.26 -11.88
CA VAL A 655 -8.90 39.68 -11.10
C VAL A 655 -7.56 39.86 -11.84
N PRO A 656 -6.61 40.64 -11.28
CA PRO A 656 -5.27 40.80 -11.82
C PRO A 656 -4.52 39.47 -11.97
N MET A 657 -3.64 39.35 -12.97
CA MET A 657 -2.91 38.11 -13.29
C MET A 657 -2.20 37.47 -12.08
N HIS A 658 -1.52 38.27 -11.25
CA HIS A 658 -0.83 37.78 -10.05
C HIS A 658 -1.79 37.23 -8.97
N LYS A 659 -3.04 37.70 -8.91
CA LYS A 659 -4.07 37.16 -8.00
C LYS A 659 -4.79 35.92 -8.56
N ARG A 660 -4.72 35.67 -9.87
CA ARG A 660 -5.33 34.48 -10.49
C ARG A 660 -4.72 33.18 -9.96
N GLN A 661 -3.41 33.18 -9.73
CA GLN A 661 -2.72 32.01 -9.17
C GLN A 661 -3.19 31.72 -7.74
N ASN A 662 -3.43 32.76 -6.93
CA ASN A 662 -3.98 32.62 -5.58
C ASN A 662 -5.37 31.97 -5.61
N LEU A 663 -6.24 32.34 -6.55
CA LEU A 663 -7.55 31.69 -6.72
C LEU A 663 -7.43 30.20 -7.04
N LYS A 664 -6.41 29.79 -7.81
CA LYS A 664 -6.17 28.36 -8.11
C LYS A 664 -5.76 27.60 -6.85
N TYR A 665 -4.90 28.19 -6.01
CA TYR A 665 -4.53 27.60 -4.72
C TYR A 665 -5.71 27.52 -3.76
N GLN A 666 -6.50 28.58 -3.67
CA GLN A 666 -7.71 28.61 -2.85
C GLN A 666 -8.71 27.54 -3.27
N LEU A 667 -8.91 27.29 -4.57
CA LEU A 667 -9.78 26.22 -5.05
C LEU A 667 -9.28 24.82 -4.60
N VAL A 668 -7.98 24.57 -4.67
CA VAL A 668 -7.39 23.29 -4.22
C VAL A 668 -7.58 23.11 -2.70
N LEU A 669 -7.26 24.15 -1.92
CA LEU A 669 -7.42 24.12 -0.47
C LEU A 669 -8.90 24.02 -0.06
N PHE A 670 -9.80 24.69 -0.78
CA PHE A 670 -11.23 24.59 -0.57
C PHE A 670 -11.76 23.18 -0.85
N HIS A 671 -11.29 22.54 -1.93
CA HIS A 671 -11.65 21.16 -2.27
C HIS A 671 -11.33 20.19 -1.13
N LEU A 672 -10.16 20.36 -0.50
CA LEU A 672 -9.76 19.60 0.68
C LEU A 672 -10.58 19.97 1.91
N ALA A 673 -10.76 21.26 2.15
CA ALA A 673 -11.48 21.77 3.30
C ALA A 673 -12.93 21.28 3.30
N ILE A 674 -13.57 21.09 2.14
CA ILE A 674 -14.97 20.63 2.08
C ILE A 674 -15.12 19.10 2.17
N ALA A 675 -14.03 18.33 2.18
CA ALA A 675 -14.08 16.90 1.93
C ALA A 675 -14.82 16.05 2.99
N ALA A 676 -14.91 16.53 4.22
CA ALA A 676 -15.62 15.89 5.32
C ALA A 676 -16.78 16.71 5.88
N ARG A 677 -17.19 17.75 5.15
CA ARG A 677 -18.17 18.72 5.63
C ARG A 677 -19.43 18.64 4.81
N ARG A 678 -20.55 18.87 5.48
CA ARG A 678 -21.88 18.89 4.89
C ARG A 678 -22.27 20.34 4.61
N VAL A 679 -22.78 20.60 3.43
CA VAL A 679 -23.09 21.96 2.97
C VAL A 679 -24.52 22.00 2.44
N LEU A 680 -25.23 23.08 2.72
CA LEU A 680 -26.52 23.37 2.12
C LEU A 680 -26.37 24.14 0.80
N THR A 681 -27.35 24.07 -0.07
CA THR A 681 -27.34 24.75 -1.36
C THR A 681 -27.24 26.27 -1.18
N ARG A 682 -27.90 26.83 -0.15
CA ARG A 682 -27.75 28.24 0.24
C ARG A 682 -26.30 28.62 0.64
N GLN A 683 -25.56 27.68 1.22
CA GLN A 683 -24.17 27.89 1.65
C GLN A 683 -23.22 27.72 0.47
N ALA A 684 -23.46 26.74 -0.40
CA ALA A 684 -22.76 26.61 -1.67
C ALA A 684 -22.94 27.90 -2.51
N HIS A 685 -24.13 28.50 -2.48
CA HIS A 685 -24.38 29.80 -3.09
C HIS A 685 -23.42 30.88 -2.53
N HIS A 686 -23.29 31.00 -1.22
CA HIS A 686 -22.35 31.93 -0.57
C HIS A 686 -20.89 31.68 -0.97
N VAL A 687 -20.46 30.41 -1.06
CA VAL A 687 -19.11 30.05 -1.54
C VAL A 687 -18.89 30.54 -2.98
N LEU A 688 -19.86 30.33 -3.88
CA LEU A 688 -19.74 30.75 -5.28
C LEU A 688 -19.59 32.27 -5.46
N GLN A 689 -20.02 33.08 -4.49
CA GLN A 689 -19.83 34.54 -4.52
C GLN A 689 -18.36 34.96 -4.38
N HIS A 690 -17.52 34.14 -3.73
CA HIS A 690 -16.10 34.42 -3.54
C HIS A 690 -15.29 34.26 -4.84
N PHE A 691 -15.83 33.53 -5.82
CA PHE A 691 -15.21 33.33 -7.13
C PHE A 691 -15.87 34.25 -8.18
N PRO A 692 -15.11 35.01 -8.99
CA PRO A 692 -15.66 35.86 -10.04
C PRO A 692 -16.36 35.05 -11.14
N LYS A 693 -17.46 35.58 -11.71
CA LYS A 693 -18.21 34.93 -12.80
C LYS A 693 -17.37 34.70 -14.07
N ASN A 694 -16.47 35.62 -14.39
CA ASN A 694 -15.74 35.64 -15.67
C ASN A 694 -14.37 34.96 -15.59
N TYR A 695 -14.04 34.30 -14.49
CA TYR A 695 -12.71 33.73 -14.25
C TYR A 695 -12.68 32.21 -14.50
N GLU A 696 -12.03 31.76 -15.59
CA GLU A 696 -11.55 30.39 -15.87
C GLU A 696 -12.44 29.22 -15.37
N SER A 697 -13.77 29.38 -15.42
CA SER A 697 -14.73 28.42 -14.85
C SER A 697 -14.47 28.08 -13.36
N GLY A 698 -13.96 29.01 -12.56
CA GLY A 698 -13.67 28.79 -11.13
C GLY A 698 -14.91 28.41 -10.32
N ARG A 699 -16.05 29.05 -10.60
CA ARG A 699 -17.36 28.69 -10.01
C ARG A 699 -17.78 27.27 -10.36
N LEU A 700 -17.57 26.85 -11.60
CA LEU A 700 -17.87 25.49 -12.04
C LEU A 700 -17.04 24.47 -11.25
N ARG A 701 -15.73 24.70 -11.09
CA ARG A 701 -14.85 23.80 -10.32
C ARG A 701 -15.24 23.74 -8.84
N ALA A 702 -15.55 24.89 -8.22
CA ALA A 702 -16.03 24.94 -6.85
C ALA A 702 -17.36 24.20 -6.68
N LEU A 703 -18.29 24.35 -7.62
CA LEU A 703 -19.57 23.63 -7.61
C LEU A 703 -19.37 22.11 -7.73
N ILE A 704 -18.53 21.67 -8.66
CA ILE A 704 -18.21 20.24 -8.83
C ILE A 704 -17.58 19.67 -7.55
N ALA A 705 -16.66 20.40 -6.92
CA ALA A 705 -16.03 19.99 -5.67
C ALA A 705 -17.05 19.83 -4.51
N MET A 706 -18.04 20.72 -4.44
CA MET A 706 -19.10 20.68 -3.41
C MET A 706 -20.19 19.64 -3.69
N HIS A 707 -20.36 19.16 -4.92
CA HIS A 707 -21.51 18.31 -5.30
C HIS A 707 -21.73 17.10 -4.39
N HIS A 708 -20.65 16.44 -3.95
CA HIS A 708 -20.73 15.30 -3.04
C HIS A 708 -21.13 15.67 -1.60
N ALA A 709 -20.87 16.91 -1.20
CA ALA A 709 -21.09 17.45 0.14
C ALA A 709 -22.46 18.14 0.31
N ILE A 710 -23.13 18.45 -0.82
CA ILE A 710 -24.46 19.08 -0.81
C ILE A 710 -25.48 18.09 -0.26
N VAL A 711 -26.15 18.49 0.82
CA VAL A 711 -27.18 17.68 1.46
C VAL A 711 -28.50 17.80 0.69
N ASP A 712 -28.94 19.02 0.42
CA ASP A 712 -30.22 19.42 -0.22
C ASP A 712 -30.12 19.48 -1.76
N LEU A 713 -29.74 18.36 -2.39
CA LEU A 713 -29.59 18.27 -3.85
C LEU A 713 -30.88 18.58 -4.64
N GLU A 714 -32.04 18.47 -4.02
CA GLU A 714 -33.32 18.95 -4.57
C GLU A 714 -33.28 20.42 -5.00
N CYS A 715 -32.49 21.25 -4.31
CA CYS A 715 -32.35 22.68 -4.59
C CYS A 715 -31.20 22.99 -5.57
N PHE A 716 -30.50 21.97 -6.09
CA PHE A 716 -29.28 22.15 -6.90
C PHE A 716 -29.47 23.06 -8.12
N GLY A 717 -30.69 23.12 -8.68
CA GLY A 717 -31.02 24.00 -9.81
C GLY A 717 -30.72 25.47 -9.55
N GLU A 718 -30.90 25.96 -8.32
CA GLU A 718 -30.65 27.36 -7.94
C GLU A 718 -29.17 27.77 -8.11
N LEU A 719 -28.25 26.80 -8.06
CA LEU A 719 -26.82 27.04 -8.24
C LEU A 719 -26.45 27.28 -9.70
N LEU A 720 -27.20 26.71 -10.65
CA LEU A 720 -26.96 26.86 -12.08
C LEU A 720 -27.14 28.32 -12.52
N ASP A 721 -28.05 29.05 -11.90
CA ASP A 721 -28.30 30.46 -12.21
C ASP A 721 -27.10 31.38 -11.93
N ARG A 722 -26.19 30.93 -11.08
CA ARG A 722 -24.99 31.68 -10.70
C ARG A 722 -23.78 31.39 -11.57
N LEU A 723 -23.89 30.41 -12.46
CA LEU A 723 -22.89 30.09 -13.47
C LEU A 723 -23.13 30.88 -14.77
N SER A 724 -22.07 31.00 -15.57
CA SER A 724 -22.18 31.48 -16.94
C SER A 724 -22.96 30.47 -17.80
N LEU A 725 -23.63 30.91 -18.87
CA LEU A 725 -24.38 30.02 -19.76
C LEU A 725 -23.51 28.89 -20.32
N THR A 726 -22.25 29.18 -20.63
CA THR A 726 -21.27 28.18 -21.08
C THR A 726 -20.95 27.15 -20.01
N ASP A 727 -20.79 27.59 -18.75
CA ASP A 727 -20.46 26.68 -17.64
C ASP A 727 -21.64 25.79 -17.24
N ARG A 728 -22.89 26.26 -17.39
CA ARG A 728 -24.10 25.45 -17.09
C ARG A 728 -24.10 24.13 -17.87
N SER A 729 -23.84 24.19 -19.17
CA SER A 729 -23.77 22.98 -20.01
C SER A 729 -22.69 22.00 -19.56
N ARG A 730 -21.55 22.52 -19.09
CA ARG A 730 -20.41 21.71 -18.60
C ARG A 730 -20.71 20.99 -17.29
N VAL A 731 -21.65 21.48 -16.47
CA VAL A 731 -22.09 20.78 -15.26
C VAL A 731 -22.61 19.39 -15.63
N TYR A 732 -23.45 19.28 -16.67
CA TYR A 732 -24.03 18.01 -17.11
C TYR A 732 -22.99 17.10 -17.77
N VAL A 733 -22.00 17.67 -18.47
CA VAL A 733 -20.90 16.88 -19.03
C VAL A 733 -20.05 16.25 -17.93
N ASN A 734 -19.72 17.01 -16.89
CA ASN A 734 -18.84 16.59 -15.80
C ASN A 734 -19.55 15.71 -14.76
N LEU A 735 -20.79 16.04 -14.38
CA LEU A 735 -21.55 15.34 -13.33
C LEU A 735 -22.62 14.36 -13.88
N GLY A 736 -22.99 14.46 -15.16
CA GLY A 736 -24.08 13.68 -15.73
C GLY A 736 -25.47 14.18 -15.32
N TYR A 737 -26.45 13.95 -16.18
CA TYR A 737 -27.83 14.39 -15.95
C TYR A 737 -28.49 13.69 -14.76
N LEU A 738 -28.36 12.36 -14.63
CA LEU A 738 -28.98 11.59 -13.53
C LEU A 738 -28.46 11.99 -12.13
N SER A 739 -27.27 12.61 -12.06
CA SER A 739 -26.67 13.07 -10.81
C SER A 739 -27.04 14.51 -10.44
N THR A 740 -27.66 15.27 -11.35
CA THR A 740 -27.83 16.74 -11.22
C THR A 740 -29.24 17.23 -11.50
N VAL A 741 -30.00 16.54 -12.36
CA VAL A 741 -31.36 16.94 -12.73
C VAL A 741 -32.32 16.63 -11.59
N MET A 742 -33.15 17.61 -11.25
CA MET A 742 -34.22 17.48 -10.29
C MET A 742 -35.48 16.97 -11.02
N PRO A 743 -35.99 15.76 -10.71
CA PRO A 743 -37.16 15.21 -11.41
C PRO A 743 -38.46 16.01 -11.19
N LEU A 744 -38.52 16.87 -10.16
CA LEU A 744 -39.64 17.81 -9.97
C LEU A 744 -39.58 19.04 -10.87
N ALA A 745 -38.39 19.41 -11.37
CA ALA A 745 -38.15 20.62 -12.16
C ALA A 745 -37.28 20.27 -13.38
N VAL A 746 -37.94 19.88 -14.47
CA VAL A 746 -37.31 19.27 -15.66
C VAL A 746 -37.50 20.12 -16.92
N ASP A 747 -37.96 21.38 -16.78
CA ASP A 747 -38.14 22.29 -17.92
C ASP A 747 -36.79 22.82 -18.41
N MET A 748 -36.20 22.11 -19.36
CA MET A 748 -34.87 22.40 -19.88
C MET A 748 -34.58 21.70 -21.20
N ASP A 749 -33.55 22.20 -21.89
CA ASP A 749 -33.05 21.63 -23.14
C ASP A 749 -32.01 20.53 -22.82
N PHE A 750 -32.18 19.38 -23.44
CA PHE A 750 -31.32 18.20 -23.29
C PHE A 750 -30.59 17.90 -24.60
N GLU A 751 -29.31 17.53 -24.49
CA GLU A 751 -28.53 16.92 -25.55
C GLU A 751 -28.13 15.52 -25.09
N VAL A 752 -28.71 14.49 -25.70
CA VAL A 752 -28.55 13.09 -25.31
C VAL A 752 -27.77 12.35 -26.41
N ASP A 753 -26.70 11.68 -26.01
CA ASP A 753 -25.88 10.79 -26.84
C ASP A 753 -26.19 9.33 -26.50
N PHE A 754 -26.74 8.58 -27.47
CA PHE A 754 -27.16 7.20 -27.29
C PHE A 754 -26.01 6.22 -27.04
N THR A 755 -24.75 6.65 -27.24
CA THR A 755 -23.58 5.85 -26.85
C THR A 755 -23.39 5.76 -25.34
N ARG A 756 -23.98 6.68 -24.57
CA ARG A 756 -23.91 6.75 -23.11
C ARG A 756 -25.16 6.13 -22.50
N GLU A 757 -24.98 5.21 -21.55
CA GLU A 757 -26.11 4.46 -20.99
C GLU A 757 -26.93 5.28 -19.98
N ASP A 758 -26.29 6.17 -19.21
CA ASP A 758 -26.95 7.08 -18.29
C ASP A 758 -27.88 8.07 -19.02
N GLU A 759 -27.46 8.58 -20.16
CA GLU A 759 -28.26 9.53 -20.96
C GLU A 759 -29.43 8.82 -21.66
N LYS A 760 -29.26 7.55 -22.10
CA LYS A 760 -30.39 6.73 -22.56
C LYS A 760 -31.38 6.45 -21.43
N MET A 761 -30.88 6.15 -20.23
CA MET A 761 -31.71 5.91 -19.07
C MET A 761 -32.49 7.17 -18.67
N LEU A 762 -31.86 8.35 -18.75
CA LEU A 762 -32.54 9.64 -18.60
C LEU A 762 -33.68 9.77 -19.62
N LEU A 763 -33.41 9.55 -20.91
CA LEU A 763 -34.45 9.65 -21.93
C LEU A 763 -35.61 8.70 -21.66
N ARG A 764 -35.35 7.43 -21.28
CA ARG A 764 -36.38 6.47 -20.87
C ARG A 764 -37.20 6.99 -19.70
N ALA A 765 -36.55 7.52 -18.66
CA ALA A 765 -37.23 8.08 -17.49
C ALA A 765 -38.10 9.30 -17.86
N LEU A 766 -37.63 10.17 -18.76
CA LEU A 766 -38.40 11.32 -19.25
C LEU A 766 -39.60 10.88 -20.08
N VAL A 767 -39.44 9.85 -20.91
CA VAL A 767 -40.53 9.24 -21.69
C VAL A 767 -41.57 8.64 -20.74
N ASP A 768 -41.16 7.88 -19.73
CA ASP A 768 -42.06 7.34 -18.70
C ASP A 768 -42.80 8.47 -17.96
N LEU A 769 -42.08 9.52 -17.58
CA LEU A 769 -42.64 10.65 -16.84
C LEU A 769 -43.82 11.28 -17.56
N SER A 770 -43.72 11.40 -18.86
CA SER A 770 -44.69 12.14 -19.65
C SER A 770 -45.79 11.25 -20.24
N ILE A 771 -45.64 9.93 -20.16
CA ILE A 771 -46.78 9.00 -20.17
C ILE A 771 -47.60 9.18 -18.88
N SER A 772 -46.93 9.29 -17.72
CA SER A 772 -47.58 9.48 -16.42
C SER A 772 -48.15 10.88 -16.21
N CYS A 773 -47.58 11.91 -16.86
CA CYS A 773 -48.01 13.30 -16.82
C CYS A 773 -48.35 13.79 -18.24
N PRO A 774 -49.58 13.54 -18.74
CA PRO A 774 -49.93 13.74 -20.16
C PRO A 774 -49.91 15.19 -20.63
N MET A 775 -49.83 16.16 -19.71
CA MET A 775 -49.67 17.58 -20.05
C MET A 775 -48.21 17.96 -20.34
N ASP A 776 -47.23 17.16 -19.92
CA ASP A 776 -45.84 17.40 -20.24
C ASP A 776 -45.57 17.05 -21.71
N MET A 777 -44.70 17.83 -22.36
CA MET A 777 -44.38 17.64 -23.78
C MET A 777 -42.88 17.59 -24.00
N ILE A 778 -42.44 16.75 -24.94
CA ILE A 778 -41.07 16.75 -25.42
C ILE A 778 -41.02 17.26 -26.86
N ARG A 779 -40.24 18.32 -27.11
CA ARG A 779 -40.11 19.01 -28.41
C ARG A 779 -38.72 18.81 -28.99
N ILE A 780 -38.61 18.28 -30.21
CA ILE A 780 -37.30 17.99 -30.86
C ILE A 780 -36.73 19.21 -31.58
N ASP A 781 -37.57 20.14 -32.06
CA ASP A 781 -37.14 21.35 -32.76
C ASP A 781 -37.46 22.60 -31.92
N SER A 782 -36.44 23.40 -31.61
CA SER A 782 -36.59 24.66 -30.86
C SER A 782 -37.18 25.79 -31.72
N THR A 783 -37.17 25.62 -33.06
CA THR A 783 -37.56 26.68 -34.03
C THR A 783 -38.85 26.39 -34.77
N ARG A 784 -39.24 25.12 -34.92
CA ARG A 784 -40.50 24.73 -35.58
C ARG A 784 -41.47 24.15 -34.57
N SER A 785 -42.68 24.69 -34.55
CA SER A 785 -43.85 24.27 -33.78
C SER A 785 -44.41 22.88 -34.18
N THR A 786 -43.58 21.99 -34.73
CA THR A 786 -43.94 20.59 -34.94
C THR A 786 -43.73 19.82 -33.64
N VAL A 787 -44.82 19.62 -32.90
CA VAL A 787 -44.88 18.76 -31.72
C VAL A 787 -44.76 17.31 -32.19
N LEU A 788 -43.53 16.82 -32.35
CA LEU A 788 -43.28 15.39 -32.44
C LEU A 788 -43.26 14.84 -31.03
N ILE A 789 -44.41 14.29 -30.61
CA ILE A 789 -44.60 13.67 -29.30
C ILE A 789 -43.68 12.45 -29.22
N ILE A 790 -42.64 12.50 -28.40
CA ILE A 790 -41.59 11.47 -28.35
C ILE A 790 -42.13 10.04 -28.05
N TYR A 791 -43.26 9.85 -27.35
CA TYR A 791 -43.84 8.49 -27.18
C TYR A 791 -44.24 7.83 -28.51
N SER A 792 -44.50 8.62 -29.55
CA SER A 792 -44.81 8.11 -30.88
C SER A 792 -43.56 7.61 -31.63
N MET A 793 -42.37 8.07 -31.23
CA MET A 793 -41.08 7.70 -31.84
C MET A 793 -40.31 6.64 -31.04
N TYR A 794 -40.37 6.69 -29.72
CA TYR A 794 -39.68 5.76 -28.83
C TYR A 794 -40.63 5.23 -27.75
N GLN A 795 -40.91 3.92 -27.79
CA GLN A 795 -41.30 3.17 -26.61
C GLN A 795 -40.09 3.02 -25.68
N THR A 796 -40.32 2.84 -24.37
CA THR A 796 -39.29 2.63 -23.34
C THR A 796 -38.17 1.66 -23.74
N ASN A 797 -38.52 0.64 -24.52
CA ASN A 797 -37.60 -0.41 -24.97
C ASN A 797 -36.98 -0.19 -26.36
N THR A 798 -37.24 0.93 -27.04
CA THR A 798 -36.88 1.14 -28.47
C THR A 798 -35.86 2.26 -28.73
N VAL A 799 -35.21 2.78 -27.68
CA VAL A 799 -34.16 3.81 -27.83
C VAL A 799 -32.97 3.23 -28.65
N PRO A 800 -32.51 3.90 -29.71
CA PRO A 800 -31.41 3.44 -30.57
C PRO A 800 -30.11 3.26 -29.80
N SER A 801 -29.19 2.46 -30.35
CA SER A 801 -27.88 2.21 -29.75
C SER A 801 -26.83 3.29 -30.05
N THR A 802 -27.03 4.09 -31.10
CA THR A 802 -26.10 5.15 -31.54
C THR A 802 -26.87 6.35 -32.10
N GLY A 803 -26.29 7.53 -31.99
CA GLY A 803 -26.89 8.79 -32.45
C GLY A 803 -26.96 9.84 -31.35
N ARG A 804 -27.37 11.05 -31.72
CA ARG A 804 -27.61 12.15 -30.80
C ARG A 804 -28.99 12.74 -31.05
N ILE A 805 -29.65 13.16 -29.99
CA ILE A 805 -30.91 13.88 -30.06
C ILE A 805 -30.85 15.10 -29.15
N CYS A 806 -31.31 16.23 -29.69
CA CYS A 806 -31.56 17.44 -28.90
C CYS A 806 -33.07 17.59 -28.76
N PHE A 807 -33.54 17.87 -27.56
CA PHE A 807 -34.95 18.11 -27.32
C PHE A 807 -35.16 19.01 -26.11
N ARG A 808 -36.27 19.73 -26.07
CA ARG A 808 -36.75 20.46 -24.91
C ARG A 808 -37.86 19.69 -24.22
N TYR A 809 -37.73 19.45 -22.93
CA TYR A 809 -38.83 18.97 -22.11
C TYR A 809 -39.57 20.18 -21.55
N VAL A 810 -40.88 20.28 -21.79
CA VAL A 810 -41.72 21.40 -21.33
C VAL A 810 -42.72 20.85 -20.34
N THR A 811 -42.72 21.44 -19.14
CA THR A 811 -43.63 21.02 -18.07
C THR A 811 -44.85 21.92 -18.06
N HIS A 812 -46.05 21.33 -18.07
CA HIS A 812 -47.29 22.09 -17.88
C HIS A 812 -47.92 21.68 -16.55
N GLN A 813 -47.99 22.63 -15.60
CA GLN A 813 -48.61 22.36 -14.30
C GLN A 813 -50.10 22.04 -14.50
N ALA A 814 -50.51 20.83 -14.10
CA ALA A 814 -51.90 20.41 -14.14
C ALA A 814 -52.74 21.11 -13.05
N ALA A 815 -54.04 21.24 -13.27
CA ALA A 815 -54.98 21.76 -12.26
C ALA A 815 -54.99 20.92 -10.97
N ASN A 816 -54.68 19.62 -11.06
CA ASN A 816 -54.52 18.72 -9.92
C ASN A 816 -53.03 18.53 -9.56
N ARG A 817 -52.50 19.39 -8.70
CA ARG A 817 -51.07 19.41 -8.32
C ARG A 817 -50.60 18.11 -7.65
N LEU A 818 -51.48 17.40 -6.95
CA LEU A 818 -51.10 16.21 -6.18
C LEU A 818 -50.85 14.99 -7.09
N GLU A 819 -51.71 14.76 -8.07
CA GLU A 819 -51.54 13.68 -9.06
C GLU A 819 -50.31 13.92 -9.94
N TRP A 820 -50.09 15.17 -10.35
CA TRP A 820 -48.88 15.57 -11.07
C TRP A 820 -47.61 15.26 -10.27
N LEU A 821 -47.62 15.57 -8.97
CA LEU A 821 -46.51 15.29 -8.06
C LEU A 821 -46.25 13.78 -7.90
N ARG A 822 -47.32 12.99 -7.73
CA ARG A 822 -47.23 11.53 -7.65
C ARG A 822 -46.74 10.89 -8.95
N GLY A 823 -47.12 11.44 -10.11
CA GLY A 823 -46.59 11.01 -11.41
C GLY A 823 -45.07 11.21 -11.50
N ARG A 824 -44.56 12.34 -10.99
CA ARG A 824 -43.12 12.63 -10.94
C ARG A 824 -42.35 11.79 -9.93
N GLN A 825 -42.98 11.41 -8.83
CA GLN A 825 -42.38 10.50 -7.85
C GLN A 825 -42.04 9.11 -8.43
N GLN A 826 -42.70 8.68 -9.51
CA GLN A 826 -42.47 7.35 -10.11
C GLN A 826 -41.06 7.18 -10.71
N ILE A 827 -40.45 8.26 -11.18
CA ILE A 827 -39.15 8.23 -11.86
C ILE A 827 -37.96 8.46 -10.92
N TYR A 828 -38.19 8.76 -9.65
CA TYR A 828 -37.14 9.13 -8.68
C TYR A 828 -36.05 8.08 -8.53
N ARG A 829 -36.38 6.79 -8.64
CA ARG A 829 -35.41 5.68 -8.60
C ARG A 829 -34.27 5.80 -9.63
N HIS A 830 -34.46 6.62 -10.66
CA HIS A 830 -33.46 6.87 -11.71
C HIS A 830 -32.50 8.02 -11.38
N PHE A 831 -32.82 8.86 -10.39
CA PHE A 831 -32.06 10.07 -10.05
C PHE A 831 -31.37 9.94 -8.70
N LEU A 832 -30.23 10.62 -8.57
CA LEU A 832 -29.40 10.58 -7.38
C LEU A 832 -30.05 11.19 -6.14
N CYS A 833 -30.97 12.16 -6.31
CA CYS A 833 -31.77 12.75 -5.22
C CYS A 833 -33.06 11.96 -4.93
N GLY A 834 -33.30 10.85 -5.63
CA GLY A 834 -34.58 10.15 -5.62
C GLY A 834 -35.01 9.60 -4.27
N ASP A 835 -34.06 9.06 -3.50
CA ASP A 835 -34.35 8.42 -2.21
C ASP A 835 -34.86 9.44 -1.17
N ARG A 836 -34.25 10.63 -1.11
CA ARG A 836 -34.73 11.73 -0.25
C ARG A 836 -36.09 12.25 -0.69
N LEU A 837 -36.33 12.32 -2.00
CA LEU A 837 -37.61 12.78 -2.53
C LEU A 837 -38.77 11.81 -2.23
N LYS A 838 -38.51 10.50 -2.12
CA LYS A 838 -39.49 9.50 -1.65
C LYS A 838 -39.97 9.80 -0.23
N CYS A 839 -39.10 10.37 0.58
CA CYS A 839 -39.34 10.71 1.98
C CYS A 839 -39.90 12.14 2.16
N LEU A 840 -40.26 12.88 1.12
CA LEU A 840 -40.88 14.20 1.30
C LEU A 840 -42.39 14.07 1.50
N SER A 841 -42.95 14.84 2.44
CA SER A 841 -44.40 14.99 2.53
C SER A 841 -44.94 15.70 1.30
N ASP A 842 -46.17 15.40 0.90
CA ASP A 842 -46.83 16.05 -0.24
C ASP A 842 -46.81 17.59 -0.10
N THR A 843 -46.96 18.11 1.12
CA THR A 843 -46.88 19.55 1.42
C THR A 843 -45.49 20.15 1.20
N ALA A 844 -44.43 19.46 1.64
CA ALA A 844 -43.05 19.91 1.48
C ALA A 844 -42.60 19.83 0.02
N ALA A 845 -42.98 18.77 -0.69
CA ALA A 845 -42.69 18.62 -2.10
C ALA A 845 -43.36 19.73 -2.94
N LEU A 846 -44.61 20.10 -2.62
CA LEU A 846 -45.30 21.25 -3.24
C LEU A 846 -44.61 22.59 -2.97
N ALA A 847 -44.04 22.80 -1.77
CA ALA A 847 -43.28 24.01 -1.45
C ALA A 847 -41.98 24.12 -2.27
N LEU A 848 -41.26 23.02 -2.48
CA LEU A 848 -40.06 23.00 -3.32
C LEU A 848 -40.37 23.38 -4.77
N ILE A 849 -41.50 22.92 -5.30
CA ILE A 849 -41.95 23.26 -6.67
C ILE A 849 -42.28 24.75 -6.80
N ALA A 850 -42.91 25.34 -5.77
CA ALA A 850 -43.22 26.77 -5.76
C ALA A 850 -41.94 27.64 -5.80
N ASN A 851 -40.88 27.23 -5.11
CA ASN A 851 -39.60 27.92 -5.13
C ASN A 851 -38.85 27.74 -6.46
N ALA A 852 -38.92 26.54 -7.06
CA ALA A 852 -38.24 26.24 -8.33
C ALA A 852 -38.89 26.90 -9.55
N SER A 853 -40.18 27.26 -9.49
CA SER A 853 -40.93 27.76 -10.65
C SER A 853 -40.71 29.24 -10.97
N GLY A 854 -40.19 30.07 -10.05
CA GLY A 854 -39.63 31.42 -10.29
C GLY A 854 -40.46 32.46 -11.06
N ASN A 855 -41.63 32.09 -11.57
CA ASN A 855 -42.51 32.82 -12.45
C ASN A 855 -43.92 32.36 -12.10
N ASP A 856 -44.56 33.05 -11.17
CA ASP A 856 -45.92 33.52 -11.38
C ASP A 856 -46.28 34.50 -10.26
N SER A 857 -46.45 35.75 -10.68
CA SER A 857 -47.27 36.73 -10.01
C SER A 857 -48.66 36.14 -9.81
N CYS A 858 -49.04 35.75 -8.59
CA CYS A 858 -50.43 35.75 -8.17
C CYS A 858 -50.59 35.61 -6.65
N ASN A 859 -51.18 36.65 -6.07
CA ASN A 859 -51.83 36.71 -4.76
C ASN A 859 -52.32 35.35 -4.24
N VAL A 860 -51.73 34.89 -3.13
CA VAL A 860 -52.51 34.12 -2.17
C VAL A 860 -53.37 35.13 -1.43
N ALA A 861 -54.65 35.15 -1.78
CA ALA A 861 -55.67 35.84 -1.02
C ALA A 861 -55.60 35.39 0.44
N VAL A 862 -55.08 36.26 1.30
CA VAL A 862 -55.35 36.23 2.72
C VAL A 862 -56.83 36.55 2.85
N GLY A 863 -57.64 35.51 3.06
CA GLY A 863 -59.03 35.65 3.48
C GLY A 863 -59.03 36.30 4.87
N GLY A 864 -59.28 37.60 4.90
CA GLY A 864 -59.58 38.33 6.11
C GLY A 864 -61.01 38.05 6.60
N ASN A 865 -61.12 37.84 7.91
CA ASN A 865 -62.14 38.43 8.78
C ASN A 865 -61.37 38.74 10.07
N GLY A 866 -60.95 39.98 10.31
CA GLY A 866 -61.76 41.00 10.97
C GLY A 866 -61.85 40.66 12.47
N VAL A 867 -61.29 41.40 13.42
CA VAL A 867 -61.64 42.79 13.75
C VAL A 867 -60.63 43.35 14.78
N ASN A 868 -60.14 44.58 14.52
CA ASN A 868 -59.79 45.73 15.40
C ASN A 868 -59.13 45.50 16.78
N SER A 869 -58.32 46.39 17.35
CA SER A 869 -57.57 47.61 17.01
C SER A 869 -57.11 48.18 18.36
N ASN A 870 -55.92 48.78 18.42
CA ASN A 870 -55.43 49.69 19.50
C ASN A 870 -55.14 49.01 20.85
N SER A 871 -54.15 49.39 21.65
CA SER A 871 -53.05 50.36 21.60
C SER A 871 -52.29 50.17 22.92
N THR A 872 -50.96 50.35 22.90
CA THR A 872 -50.10 50.93 23.95
C THR A 872 -50.11 50.42 25.41
N GLU A 873 -48.88 50.27 25.91
CA GLU A 873 -48.41 50.64 27.26
C GLU A 873 -48.44 49.63 28.44
N SER A 874 -47.21 49.31 28.85
CA SER A 874 -46.68 49.33 30.23
C SER A 874 -47.32 48.53 31.38
N SER A 875 -46.45 47.70 31.96
CA SER A 875 -46.18 47.56 33.40
C SER A 875 -47.11 46.74 34.30
N ASN A 876 -46.41 45.98 35.16
CA ASN A 876 -46.75 45.54 36.51
C ASN A 876 -47.64 44.30 36.72
N ALA A 877 -46.93 43.24 37.12
CA ALA A 877 -46.97 42.67 38.48
C ALA A 877 -47.87 41.46 38.76
N ALA A 878 -47.24 40.57 39.55
CA ALA A 878 -47.79 39.69 40.57
C ALA A 878 -48.47 38.38 40.13
N THR A 879 -47.69 37.30 40.27
CA THR A 879 -48.13 36.02 40.87
C THR A 879 -49.06 36.25 42.08
N PRO A 880 -50.05 35.37 42.33
CA PRO A 880 -49.74 34.17 43.11
C PRO A 880 -50.47 32.88 42.65
N GLN A 881 -49.81 31.75 42.92
CA GLN A 881 -50.42 30.43 43.18
C GLN A 881 -51.54 30.54 44.27
N PRO A 882 -52.38 29.52 44.58
CA PRO A 882 -52.23 28.08 44.32
C PRO A 882 -53.51 27.30 43.94
N SER A 883 -53.31 26.13 43.32
CA SER A 883 -53.76 24.80 43.79
C SER A 883 -53.33 23.73 42.80
#